data_AF-A0A971CXV8-F1
#
_entry.id   AF-A0A971CXV8-F1
#
_cell.length_a   1.000
_cell.length_b   1.000
_cell.length_c   1.000
_cell.angle_alpha   90.00
_cell.angle_beta   90.00
_cell.angle_gamma   90.00
#
_symmetry.space_group_name_H-M   'P 1'
#
loop_
_entity.id
_entity.type
_entity.pdbx_description
1 polymer ?
#
loop_
_entity_poly.entity_id
_entity_poly.type
_entity_poly.pdbx_seq_one_letter_code
_entity_poly.pdbx_strand_id
1 'polypeptide(L)'
;MESADDVITAKAPGKLYVAGEYAVVEAGHASVLIGVNRFLTVTARQAESSGCITSTRFPNSPITWKRENGSPVVIEGNPDSVAFILSAVSYVERLVLEEGGTLRYFDLDVSSGLDDASGRKFGLGSSAAVTVATVRAVSGLYHLELDDLRVYQLSFLAAHAIQPSGSGGDIAAATFAGCIAYRSPDRLWLTRFQREKARLARPLRAVLDEHWPGLDIEALPLPKDSTFMIGWTGAPASTPELVGKVQSTVKGGTRHDSEEYRLFLDRSDACVENLKQSLRRGDIPASQQAIREARATLGYLSSISGTIIETHRLRSLVDIAERHGAAAKSSGAGGGDCGIAICGPDADQESIRKGWEREGIQALDMTVYDSSTDEASGSGDGASPRREPQQDDDESSRPSAVSQRKIDHIRLADGQQREGRSNAFDDVSFIHHAFADMATADVDSGTRVCGTSWTSPFYINAMTGGSDKSAEINTALARAASHTGLAIASGSQHAALRDASLTGSFTTIREHTSGVVFANVGPTVSPEQAADAVTMLEADALQIHVNVAQEIVMPEGDRDFTSWKDRIAAIIAAVGVPVIVKEVGFGLSARSIDAIESLGAMAVDVSGQGGTDFVSIENSRRQRSEFSYLEGFGQSTVLCLLDAGQRSHIAQSHMELLASGGVRNPYDVLKSLALGARAAGVSGHFLHTYLESGYQALVDEIQSWQGQIRSLMTLVGAHTVADLQRCDVLITGGTREEAELLGVHCVEFARRS
;
A
#
# COMPACT_ATOMS: atom_id res chain seq x y z
N MET A 1 47.64 6.21 11.35
CA MET A 1 47.20 7.10 12.43
C MET A 1 45.96 7.76 11.86
N GLU A 2 44.80 7.10 11.99
CA GLU A 2 43.52 7.63 11.50
C GLU A 2 43.24 8.93 12.25
N SER A 3 42.91 9.99 11.51
CA SER A 3 42.58 11.26 12.14
C SER A 3 41.23 11.12 12.85
N ALA A 4 41.05 11.78 13.98
CA ALA A 4 39.77 11.76 14.69
C ALA A 4 38.60 12.38 13.87
N ASP A 5 38.90 12.97 12.70
CA ASP A 5 37.95 13.59 11.79
C ASP A 5 37.31 12.62 10.78
N ASP A 6 37.73 11.34 10.74
CA ASP A 6 37.28 10.36 9.73
C ASP A 6 36.09 9.48 10.19
N VAL A 7 35.64 9.62 11.45
CA VAL A 7 34.57 8.81 12.05
C VAL A 7 33.60 9.68 12.84
N ILE A 8 32.33 9.69 12.45
CA ILE A 8 31.26 10.43 13.13
C ILE A 8 30.19 9.47 13.61
N THR A 9 29.89 9.49 14.90
CA THR A 9 28.80 8.71 15.49
C THR A 9 27.69 9.64 15.96
N ALA A 10 26.46 9.37 15.51
CA ALA A 10 25.27 10.06 15.99
C ALA A 10 24.25 9.05 16.52
N LYS A 11 23.48 9.47 17.53
CA LYS A 11 22.38 8.69 18.12
C LYS A 11 21.07 9.47 18.03
N ALA A 12 19.96 8.76 17.89
CA ALA A 12 18.61 9.32 17.98
C ALA A 12 17.76 8.46 18.94
N PRO A 13 17.02 9.07 19.88
CA PRO A 13 16.14 8.34 20.78
C PRO A 13 14.96 7.71 20.04
N GLY A 14 14.45 6.60 20.58
CA GLY A 14 13.12 6.11 20.27
C GLY A 14 12.04 7.05 20.82
N LYS A 15 10.80 6.85 20.37
CA LYS A 15 9.68 7.75 20.71
C LYS A 15 8.43 7.00 21.15
N LEU A 16 7.58 7.68 21.92
CA LEU A 16 6.21 7.26 22.24
C LEU A 16 5.25 8.45 22.13
N TYR A 17 4.01 8.19 21.71
CA TYR A 17 2.94 9.20 21.73
C TYR A 17 2.25 9.17 23.09
N VAL A 18 2.16 10.35 23.70
CA VAL A 18 1.36 10.58 24.89
C VAL A 18 -0.07 10.95 24.50
N ALA A 19 -0.27 11.82 23.50
CA ALA A 19 -1.60 12.16 22.97
C ALA A 19 -1.54 12.64 21.52
N GLY A 20 -2.66 12.55 20.78
CA GLY A 20 -2.83 13.15 19.45
C GLY A 20 -2.32 12.32 18.26
N GLU A 21 -1.92 11.06 18.46
CA GLU A 21 -1.25 10.20 17.45
C GLU A 21 -1.96 10.05 16.09
N TYR A 22 -3.31 10.07 16.05
CA TYR A 22 -4.08 9.95 14.81
C TYR A 22 -4.51 11.30 14.24
N ALA A 23 -4.73 12.30 15.09
CA ALA A 23 -5.12 13.63 14.65
C ALA A 23 -3.96 14.35 13.95
N VAL A 24 -2.73 14.21 14.47
CA VAL A 24 -1.53 14.86 13.93
C VAL A 24 -1.13 14.41 12.51
N VAL A 25 -1.74 13.35 12.00
CA VAL A 25 -1.60 12.97 10.59
C VAL A 25 -2.30 14.00 9.68
N GLU A 26 -3.38 14.62 10.16
CA GLU A 26 -4.02 15.76 9.51
C GLU A 26 -3.23 17.05 9.77
N ALA A 27 -3.04 17.84 8.71
CA ALA A 27 -2.29 19.09 8.80
C ALA A 27 -2.96 20.06 9.79
N GLY A 28 -2.17 20.71 10.64
CA GLY A 28 -2.66 21.69 11.61
C GLY A 28 -3.09 21.15 12.98
N HIS A 29 -3.23 19.82 13.13
CA HIS A 29 -3.56 19.19 14.41
C HIS A 29 -2.31 18.86 15.24
N ALA A 30 -2.48 18.81 16.56
CA ALA A 30 -1.38 18.70 17.51
C ALA A 30 -1.26 17.32 18.16
N SER A 31 -0.09 17.05 18.73
CA SER A 31 0.23 15.85 19.52
C SER A 31 1.23 16.16 20.61
N VAL A 32 1.32 15.27 21.60
CA VAL A 32 2.39 15.26 22.61
C VAL A 32 3.15 13.95 22.49
N LEU A 33 4.47 14.02 22.38
CA LEU A 33 5.37 12.87 22.28
C LEU A 33 6.48 12.96 23.32
N ILE A 34 7.06 11.81 23.64
CA ILE A 34 8.28 11.72 24.43
C ILE A 34 9.39 11.00 23.65
N GLY A 35 10.62 11.48 23.78
CA GLY A 35 11.82 10.73 23.44
C GLY A 35 12.27 9.87 24.63
N VAL A 36 12.64 8.61 24.40
CA VAL A 36 13.06 7.68 25.46
C VAL A 36 14.55 7.36 25.39
N ASN A 37 15.15 6.97 26.52
CA ASN A 37 16.59 6.64 26.68
C ASN A 37 17.01 5.31 26.02
N ARG A 38 16.46 5.02 24.84
CA ARG A 38 16.81 3.91 23.97
C ARG A 38 17.11 4.48 22.61
N PHE A 39 18.24 4.08 22.04
CA PHE A 39 18.81 4.79 20.91
C PHE A 39 18.98 3.88 19.72
N LEU A 40 18.87 4.50 18.54
CA LEU A 40 19.47 3.99 17.33
C LEU A 40 20.71 4.83 17.05
N THR A 41 21.82 4.14 16.82
CA THR A 41 23.14 4.75 16.61
C THR A 41 23.60 4.48 15.19
N VAL A 42 24.08 5.52 14.51
CA VAL A 42 24.68 5.46 13.18
C VAL A 42 26.11 5.99 13.28
N THR A 43 27.08 5.19 12.87
CA THR A 43 28.48 5.60 12.76
C THR A 43 28.88 5.70 11.29
N ALA A 44 29.22 6.88 10.83
CA ALA A 44 29.73 7.14 9.49
C ALA A 44 31.27 7.13 9.49
N ARG A 45 31.88 6.43 8.54
CA ARG A 45 33.35 6.37 8.35
C ARG A 45 33.69 6.64 6.90
N GLN A 46 34.68 7.48 6.62
CA GLN A 46 35.06 7.74 5.23
C GLN A 46 35.53 6.46 4.51
N ALA A 47 35.15 6.31 3.24
CA ALA A 47 35.51 5.20 2.36
C ALA A 47 36.01 5.73 1.00
N GLU A 48 36.74 4.89 0.25
CA GLU A 48 37.43 5.35 -0.98
C GLU A 48 36.62 5.19 -2.26
N SER A 49 35.97 4.05 -2.48
CA SER A 49 35.44 3.66 -3.81
C SER A 49 33.96 3.27 -3.85
N SER A 50 33.40 2.91 -2.70
CA SER A 50 31.98 2.63 -2.46
C SER A 50 31.72 2.84 -0.98
N GLY A 51 30.45 2.98 -0.61
CA GLY A 51 30.07 2.88 0.79
C GLY A 51 29.48 1.52 1.11
N CYS A 52 29.57 1.12 2.37
CA CYS A 52 29.00 -0.10 2.91
C CYS A 52 28.09 0.24 4.10
N ILE A 53 26.89 -0.35 4.15
CA ILE A 53 25.97 -0.22 5.28
C ILE A 53 25.94 -1.56 6.02
N THR A 54 26.37 -1.57 7.26
CA THR A 54 26.26 -2.70 8.19
C THR A 54 25.18 -2.43 9.21
N SER A 55 24.45 -3.46 9.63
CA SER A 55 23.48 -3.31 10.72
C SER A 55 23.44 -4.51 11.64
N THR A 56 23.24 -4.27 12.93
CA THR A 56 22.99 -5.33 13.91
C THR A 56 21.74 -6.16 13.61
N ARG A 57 20.80 -5.65 12.79
CA ARG A 57 19.63 -6.43 12.34
C ARG A 57 19.93 -7.44 11.24
N PHE A 58 21.04 -7.28 10.52
CA PHE A 58 21.47 -8.19 9.45
C PHE A 58 23.01 -8.29 9.44
N PRO A 59 23.60 -8.87 10.50
CA PRO A 59 25.06 -8.80 10.74
C PRO A 59 25.90 -9.50 9.66
N ASN A 60 25.30 -10.44 8.92
CA ASN A 60 25.98 -11.24 7.89
C ASN A 60 25.63 -10.81 6.46
N SER A 61 24.98 -9.66 6.28
CA SER A 61 24.55 -9.17 4.96
C SER A 61 24.83 -7.67 4.82
N PRO A 62 26.12 -7.27 4.71
CA PRO A 62 26.48 -5.89 4.44
C PRO A 62 25.87 -5.43 3.11
N ILE A 63 25.48 -4.15 3.05
CA ILE A 63 24.85 -3.58 1.87
C ILE A 63 25.80 -2.59 1.24
N THR A 64 26.29 -2.91 0.05
CA THR A 64 27.21 -2.04 -0.67
C THR A 64 26.43 -1.04 -1.51
N TRP A 65 26.80 0.24 -1.46
CA TRP A 65 26.20 1.31 -2.24
C TRP A 65 27.23 2.15 -2.99
N LYS A 66 26.83 2.72 -4.12
CA LYS A 66 27.62 3.66 -4.94
C LYS A 66 26.75 4.82 -5.39
N ARG A 67 27.38 5.87 -5.93
CA ARG A 67 26.63 6.95 -6.58
C ARG A 67 26.41 6.64 -8.05
N GLU A 68 25.16 6.64 -8.48
CA GLU A 68 24.76 6.60 -9.88
C GLU A 68 23.99 7.88 -10.20
N ASN A 69 24.43 8.63 -11.22
CA ASN A 69 23.83 9.92 -11.60
C ASN A 69 23.70 10.93 -10.43
N GLY A 70 24.64 10.90 -9.48
CA GLY A 70 24.66 11.82 -8.33
C GLY A 70 23.81 11.38 -7.13
N SER A 71 23.15 10.22 -7.19
CA SER A 71 22.34 9.68 -6.08
C SER A 71 22.92 8.37 -5.53
N PRO A 72 22.82 8.10 -4.21
CA PRO A 72 23.27 6.85 -3.63
C PRO A 72 22.32 5.69 -3.99
N VAL A 73 22.87 4.58 -4.50
CA VAL A 73 22.16 3.40 -4.98
C VAL A 73 22.83 2.14 -4.42
N VAL A 74 22.04 1.16 -3.99
CA VAL A 74 22.54 -0.16 -3.58
C VAL A 74 23.01 -0.94 -4.80
N ILE A 75 24.25 -1.43 -4.75
CA ILE A 75 24.83 -2.30 -5.78
C ILE A 75 24.86 -3.77 -5.34
N GLU A 76 24.81 -4.04 -4.03
CA GLU A 76 24.78 -5.38 -3.45
C GLU A 76 23.98 -5.37 -2.14
N GLY A 77 23.05 -6.32 -1.99
CA GLY A 77 22.12 -6.39 -0.87
C GLY A 77 20.71 -5.88 -1.18
N ASN A 78 19.84 -5.83 -0.17
CA ASN A 78 18.43 -5.45 -0.33
C ASN A 78 18.22 -3.93 -0.12
N PRO A 79 17.86 -3.14 -1.15
CA PRO A 79 17.67 -1.69 -1.03
C PRO A 79 16.56 -1.30 -0.05
N ASP A 80 15.47 -2.07 0.04
CA ASP A 80 14.33 -1.74 0.89
C ASP A 80 14.71 -1.70 2.38
N SER A 81 15.71 -2.49 2.77
CA SER A 81 16.17 -2.57 4.15
C SER A 81 16.91 -1.31 4.62
N VAL A 82 17.37 -0.46 3.69
CA VAL A 82 18.14 0.77 3.95
C VAL A 82 17.54 2.01 3.27
N ALA A 83 16.32 1.93 2.75
CA ALA A 83 15.68 3.02 2.00
C ALA A 83 15.67 4.38 2.75
N PHE A 84 15.35 4.37 4.04
CA PHE A 84 15.39 5.57 4.89
C PHE A 84 16.80 6.15 5.05
N ILE A 85 17.83 5.29 5.14
CA ILE A 85 19.23 5.70 5.24
C ILE A 85 19.66 6.37 3.94
N LEU A 86 19.41 5.74 2.79
CA LEU A 86 19.81 6.29 1.49
C LEU A 86 19.06 7.57 1.15
N SER A 87 17.78 7.67 1.51
CA SER A 87 17.02 8.91 1.38
C SER A 87 17.64 10.03 2.22
N ALA A 88 17.98 9.76 3.50
CA ALA A 88 18.65 10.73 4.36
C ALA A 88 20.00 11.18 3.78
N VAL A 89 20.83 10.24 3.31
CA VAL A 89 22.09 10.52 2.61
C VAL A 89 21.85 11.45 1.41
N SER A 90 20.86 11.15 0.56
CA SER A 90 20.56 11.93 -0.63
C SER A 90 20.21 13.40 -0.31
N TYR A 91 19.40 13.63 0.73
CA TYR A 91 19.05 15.00 1.13
C TYR A 91 20.21 15.76 1.76
N VAL A 92 21.06 15.11 2.56
CA VAL A 92 22.28 15.73 3.10
C VAL A 92 23.25 16.06 1.97
N GLU A 93 23.53 15.12 1.07
CA GLU A 93 24.45 15.32 -0.05
C GLU A 93 23.99 16.40 -1.01
N ARG A 94 22.67 16.55 -1.20
CA ARG A 94 22.13 17.67 -1.94
C ARG A 94 22.50 19.01 -1.30
N LEU A 95 22.40 19.13 0.03
CA LEU A 95 22.79 20.34 0.74
C LEU A 95 24.31 20.58 0.61
N VAL A 96 25.13 19.53 0.72
CA VAL A 96 26.60 19.61 0.48
C VAL A 96 26.90 20.20 -0.89
N LEU A 97 26.24 19.70 -1.94
CA LEU A 97 26.44 20.20 -3.31
C LEU A 97 25.98 21.64 -3.48
N GLU A 98 24.84 22.01 -2.87
CA GLU A 98 24.32 23.39 -2.91
C GLU A 98 25.25 24.38 -2.20
N GLU A 99 26.02 23.93 -1.20
CA GLU A 99 27.04 24.73 -0.50
C GLU A 99 28.45 24.67 -1.15
N GLY A 100 28.56 24.00 -2.31
CA GLY A 100 29.81 23.90 -3.06
C GLY A 100 30.80 22.87 -2.52
N GLY A 101 30.34 21.95 -1.66
CA GLY A 101 31.13 20.85 -1.12
C GLY A 101 31.32 19.69 -2.10
N THR A 102 32.29 18.83 -1.81
CA THR A 102 32.61 17.64 -2.61
C THR A 102 32.11 16.39 -1.90
N LEU A 103 31.36 15.55 -2.63
CA LEU A 103 30.84 14.28 -2.13
C LEU A 103 31.96 13.25 -1.91
N ARG A 104 31.84 12.43 -0.86
CA ARG A 104 32.81 11.40 -0.47
C ARG A 104 32.13 10.06 -0.27
N TYR A 105 32.78 8.93 -0.52
CA TYR A 105 32.20 7.65 -0.09
C TYR A 105 32.37 7.47 1.42
N PHE A 106 31.46 6.71 2.03
CA PHE A 106 31.53 6.40 3.45
C PHE A 106 30.74 5.13 3.78
N ASP A 107 31.22 4.43 4.80
CA ASP A 107 30.54 3.31 5.43
C ASP A 107 29.63 3.81 6.54
N LEU A 108 28.50 3.13 6.76
CA LEU A 108 27.56 3.40 7.84
C LEU A 108 27.36 2.13 8.66
N ASP A 109 27.72 2.16 9.94
CA ASP A 109 27.39 1.11 10.90
C ASP A 109 26.15 1.51 11.71
N VAL A 110 25.10 0.68 11.64
CA VAL A 110 23.78 0.96 12.24
C VAL A 110 23.49 -0.03 13.36
N SER A 111 23.49 0.46 14.59
CA SER A 111 23.12 -0.33 15.78
C SER A 111 21.77 0.13 16.33
N SER A 112 20.85 -0.82 16.51
CA SER A 112 19.49 -0.54 17.01
C SER A 112 19.30 -1.07 18.42
N GLY A 113 19.03 -0.16 19.38
CA GLY A 113 18.55 -0.50 20.72
C GLY A 113 17.02 -0.46 20.85
N LEU A 114 16.30 -0.36 19.73
CA LEU A 114 14.84 -0.20 19.64
C LEU A 114 14.08 -1.51 19.37
N ASP A 115 14.82 -2.62 19.35
CA ASP A 115 14.35 -3.97 19.07
C ASP A 115 14.64 -4.87 20.29
N ASP A 116 13.88 -5.95 20.44
CA ASP A 116 14.14 -6.98 21.46
C ASP A 116 15.34 -7.87 21.07
N ALA A 117 15.75 -8.76 21.98
CA ALA A 117 16.88 -9.66 21.75
C ALA A 117 16.69 -10.64 20.57
N SER A 118 15.45 -10.82 20.10
CA SER A 118 15.10 -11.64 18.93
C SER A 118 14.93 -10.81 17.64
N GLY A 119 15.13 -9.49 17.69
CA GLY A 119 14.98 -8.58 16.56
C GLY A 119 13.55 -8.08 16.32
N ARG A 120 12.61 -8.33 17.24
CA ARG A 120 11.24 -7.80 17.14
C ARG A 120 11.20 -6.34 17.59
N LYS A 121 10.49 -5.51 16.82
CA LYS A 121 10.37 -4.07 17.10
C LYS A 121 9.49 -3.83 18.32
N PHE A 122 9.92 -2.91 19.19
CA PHE A 122 9.08 -2.43 20.30
C PHE A 122 7.99 -1.44 19.86
N GLY A 123 8.05 -0.91 18.63
CA GLY A 123 7.16 0.17 18.18
C GLY A 123 7.67 1.58 18.52
N LEU A 124 8.97 1.72 18.81
CA LEU A 124 9.59 2.99 19.24
C LEU A 124 10.02 3.91 18.07
N GLY A 125 9.52 3.70 16.85
CA GLY A 125 9.79 4.58 15.71
C GLY A 125 11.16 4.39 15.05
N SER A 126 11.62 3.14 14.85
CA SER A 126 12.97 2.87 14.31
C SER A 126 13.28 3.52 12.96
N SER A 127 12.28 3.72 12.09
CA SER A 127 12.45 4.41 10.80
C SER A 127 12.75 5.90 10.97
N ALA A 128 12.11 6.55 11.93
CA ALA A 128 12.37 7.96 12.23
C ALA A 128 13.74 8.13 12.90
N ALA A 129 14.05 7.29 13.89
CA ALA A 129 15.33 7.32 14.59
C ALA A 129 16.52 7.06 13.65
N VAL A 130 16.44 6.09 12.73
CA VAL A 130 17.51 5.86 11.74
C VAL A 130 17.68 7.04 10.81
N THR A 131 16.58 7.66 10.36
CA THR A 131 16.64 8.83 9.47
C THR A 131 17.36 9.99 10.15
N VAL A 132 16.98 10.33 11.39
CA VAL A 132 17.59 11.42 12.17
C VAL A 132 19.07 11.13 12.49
N ALA A 133 19.39 9.91 12.95
CA ALA A 133 20.76 9.53 13.24
C ALA A 133 21.64 9.54 11.99
N THR A 134 21.13 9.10 10.83
CA THR A 134 21.84 9.19 9.56
C THR A 134 22.06 10.64 9.13
N VAL A 135 21.03 11.51 9.21
CA VAL A 135 21.20 12.94 8.89
C VAL A 135 22.31 13.55 9.73
N ARG A 136 22.30 13.35 11.06
CA ARG A 136 23.34 13.87 11.97
C ARG A 136 24.74 13.30 11.70
N ALA A 137 24.84 11.98 11.48
CA ALA A 137 26.14 11.34 11.25
C ALA A 137 26.77 11.79 9.93
N VAL A 138 25.97 11.83 8.86
CA VAL A 138 26.43 12.20 7.52
C VAL A 138 26.67 13.70 7.43
N SER A 139 25.82 14.55 8.03
CA SER A 139 26.07 15.99 8.08
C SER A 139 27.36 16.32 8.85
N GLY A 140 27.61 15.63 9.96
CA GLY A 140 28.85 15.75 10.71
C GLY A 140 30.08 15.32 9.90
N LEU A 141 29.97 14.25 9.10
CA LEU A 141 31.06 13.79 8.23
C LEU A 141 31.40 14.81 7.14
N TYR A 142 30.40 15.56 6.67
CA TYR A 142 30.58 16.67 5.74
C TYR A 142 30.85 18.02 6.42
N HIS A 143 30.94 18.06 7.75
CA HIS A 143 31.09 19.29 8.55
C HIS A 143 29.99 20.34 8.28
N LEU A 144 28.77 19.90 7.99
CA LEU A 144 27.60 20.77 7.87
C LEU A 144 27.07 21.12 9.27
N GLU A 145 27.02 22.41 9.59
CA GLU A 145 26.44 22.90 10.82
C GLU A 145 24.91 23.00 10.69
N LEU A 146 24.21 22.01 11.27
CA LEU A 146 22.75 21.94 11.29
C LEU A 146 22.26 22.08 12.72
N ASP A 147 21.33 23.01 12.95
CA ASP A 147 20.54 23.05 14.18
C ASP A 147 19.46 21.95 14.14
N ASP A 148 18.83 21.70 15.29
CA ASP A 148 17.82 20.64 15.41
C ASP A 148 16.61 20.89 14.50
N LEU A 149 16.25 22.14 14.21
CA LEU A 149 15.18 22.44 13.27
C LEU A 149 15.53 21.97 11.85
N ARG A 150 16.76 22.23 11.38
CA ARG A 150 17.23 21.76 10.07
C ARG A 150 17.41 20.25 10.02
N VAL A 151 17.88 19.63 11.11
CA VAL A 151 17.93 18.16 11.22
C VAL A 151 16.52 17.58 11.08
N TYR A 152 15.54 18.16 11.77
CA TYR A 152 14.14 17.76 11.66
C TYR A 152 13.62 17.94 10.23
N GLN A 153 13.82 19.12 9.62
CA GLN A 153 13.31 19.41 8.26
C GLN A 153 13.90 18.47 7.22
N LEU A 154 15.21 18.23 7.23
CA LEU A 154 15.87 17.28 6.32
C LEU A 154 15.38 15.85 6.55
N SER A 155 15.30 15.42 7.81
CA SER A 155 14.82 14.08 8.16
C SER A 155 13.35 13.90 7.78
N PHE A 156 12.53 14.93 7.93
CA PHE A 156 11.13 14.95 7.52
C PHE A 156 11.03 14.78 6.00
N LEU A 157 11.76 15.58 5.21
CA LEU A 157 11.75 15.47 3.75
C LEU A 157 12.26 14.11 3.25
N ALA A 158 13.30 13.57 3.90
CA ALA A 158 13.85 12.26 3.58
C ALA A 158 12.86 11.13 3.89
N ALA A 159 12.27 11.13 5.08
CA ALA A 159 11.29 10.13 5.48
C ALA A 159 10.01 10.23 4.63
N HIS A 160 9.54 11.45 4.34
CA HIS A 160 8.34 11.68 3.55
C HIS A 160 8.52 11.24 2.08
N ALA A 161 9.74 11.31 1.53
CA ALA A 161 10.03 10.78 0.20
C ALA A 161 9.87 9.26 0.08
N ILE A 162 9.99 8.54 1.20
CA ILE A 162 9.78 7.08 1.28
C ILE A 162 8.33 6.77 1.71
N GLN A 163 7.80 7.52 2.67
CA GLN A 163 6.47 7.30 3.24
C GLN A 163 5.71 8.64 3.39
N PRO A 164 4.97 9.09 2.36
CA PRO A 164 4.29 10.40 2.36
C PRO A 164 3.23 10.60 3.44
N SER A 165 2.68 9.50 3.98
CA SER A 165 1.59 9.51 4.97
C SER A 165 2.03 9.80 6.41
N GLY A 166 3.34 9.85 6.70
CA GLY A 166 3.85 10.09 8.05
C GLY A 166 3.52 11.50 8.57
N SER A 167 3.17 11.65 9.85
CA SER A 167 2.89 12.95 10.49
C SER A 167 4.15 13.81 10.68
N GLY A 168 5.31 13.18 10.83
CA GLY A 168 6.57 13.82 11.22
C GLY A 168 6.78 13.95 12.73
N GLY A 169 5.79 13.62 13.56
CA GLY A 169 5.93 13.71 15.02
C GLY A 169 7.03 12.80 15.56
N ASP A 170 7.17 11.61 14.98
CA ASP A 170 8.23 10.65 15.32
C ASP A 170 9.63 11.23 15.04
N ILE A 171 9.78 11.99 13.95
CA ILE A 171 11.03 12.68 13.59
C ILE A 171 11.28 13.83 14.57
N ALA A 172 10.25 14.59 14.95
CA ALA A 172 10.38 15.65 15.94
C ALA A 172 10.86 15.08 17.29
N ALA A 173 10.23 14.02 17.79
CA ALA A 173 10.64 13.39 19.06
C ALA A 173 12.06 12.78 18.98
N ALA A 174 12.42 12.17 17.85
CA ALA A 174 13.77 11.65 17.62
C ALA A 174 14.83 12.75 17.46
N THR A 175 14.42 13.99 17.12
CA THR A 175 15.33 15.12 16.95
C THR A 175 15.49 15.89 18.26
N PHE A 176 14.39 16.39 18.82
CA PHE A 176 14.38 17.30 19.97
C PHE A 176 14.45 16.58 21.32
N ALA A 177 14.17 15.27 21.36
CA ALA A 177 14.07 14.49 22.60
C ALA A 177 13.09 15.11 23.61
N GLY A 178 13.19 14.73 24.88
CA GLY A 178 12.36 15.25 25.98
C GLY A 178 10.87 14.93 25.81
N CYS A 179 10.03 15.74 26.44
CA CYS A 179 8.59 15.78 26.17
C CYS A 179 8.32 16.97 25.25
N ILE A 180 7.66 16.77 24.12
CA ILE A 180 7.39 17.82 23.14
C ILE A 180 5.90 17.88 22.79
N ALA A 181 5.39 19.09 22.60
CA ALA A 181 4.22 19.33 21.79
C ALA A 181 4.65 19.50 20.33
N TYR A 182 3.93 18.85 19.42
CA TYR A 182 4.22 18.87 18.00
C TYR A 182 2.94 19.12 17.19
N ARG A 183 3.02 20.02 16.21
CA ARG A 183 2.01 20.24 15.19
C ARG A 183 2.60 19.98 13.80
N SER A 184 1.86 19.22 13.00
CA SER A 184 2.30 18.80 11.67
C SER A 184 2.26 19.96 10.65
N PRO A 185 3.29 20.11 9.79
CA PRO A 185 3.31 21.13 8.74
C PRO A 185 2.24 20.88 7.67
N ASP A 186 1.84 21.95 6.98
CA ASP A 186 0.91 21.93 5.85
C ASP A 186 1.42 21.01 4.73
N ARG A 187 0.63 19.97 4.45
CA ARG A 187 0.93 18.97 3.43
C ARG A 187 0.83 19.52 2.01
N LEU A 188 -0.11 20.41 1.72
CA LEU A 188 -0.24 21.03 0.39
C LEU A 188 0.96 21.91 0.08
N TRP A 189 1.47 22.63 1.08
CA TRP A 189 2.71 23.40 0.96
C TRP A 189 3.91 22.49 0.64
N LEU A 190 4.04 21.36 1.34
CA LEU A 190 5.09 20.36 1.08
C LEU A 190 4.98 19.71 -0.31
N THR A 191 3.77 19.35 -0.75
CA THR A 191 3.55 18.77 -2.08
C THR A 191 3.88 19.76 -3.20
N ARG A 192 3.58 21.05 -3.03
CA ARG A 192 3.98 22.09 -4.00
C ARG A 192 5.50 22.15 -4.15
N PHE A 193 6.24 22.13 -3.04
CA PHE A 193 7.71 22.05 -3.08
C PHE A 193 8.22 20.82 -3.85
N GLN A 194 7.66 19.63 -3.60
CA GLN A 194 8.09 18.41 -4.30
C GLN A 194 7.79 18.44 -5.80
N ARG A 195 6.70 19.06 -6.22
CA ARG A 195 6.38 19.26 -7.64
C ARG A 195 7.32 20.26 -8.30
N GLU A 196 7.77 21.28 -7.57
CA GLU A 196 8.77 22.26 -8.04
C GLU A 196 10.18 21.63 -8.13
N LYS A 197 10.52 20.68 -7.25
CA LYS A 197 11.76 19.87 -7.32
C LYS A 197 11.89 19.16 -8.67
N ALA A 198 10.80 18.65 -9.25
CA ALA A 198 10.80 18.00 -10.56
C ALA A 198 11.06 18.97 -11.73
N ARG A 199 11.01 20.30 -11.50
CA ARG A 199 11.15 21.35 -12.52
C ARG A 199 12.45 22.18 -12.40
N LEU A 200 13.45 21.72 -11.64
CA LEU A 200 14.81 22.32 -11.51
C LEU A 200 14.89 23.77 -10.99
N ALA A 201 13.83 24.36 -10.43
CA ALA A 201 13.81 25.80 -10.17
C ALA A 201 14.19 26.25 -8.73
N ARG A 202 14.19 25.36 -7.72
CA ARG A 202 14.28 25.79 -6.31
C ARG A 202 15.35 25.03 -5.49
N PRO A 203 16.36 25.73 -4.90
CA PRO A 203 17.35 25.14 -4.00
C PRO A 203 16.73 24.57 -2.71
N LEU A 204 17.28 23.46 -2.19
CA LEU A 204 16.87 22.86 -0.91
C LEU A 204 17.10 23.83 0.25
N ARG A 205 18.23 24.54 0.27
CA ARG A 205 18.51 25.53 1.32
C ARG A 205 17.42 26.59 1.45
N ALA A 206 16.91 27.08 0.32
CA ALA A 206 15.83 28.05 0.29
C ALA A 206 14.49 27.52 0.86
N VAL A 207 14.35 26.20 1.01
CA VAL A 207 13.15 25.55 1.56
C VAL A 207 13.32 25.29 3.06
N LEU A 208 14.54 24.99 3.49
CA LEU A 208 14.89 24.88 4.91
C LEU A 208 14.77 26.25 5.61
N ASP A 209 15.18 27.32 4.93
CA ASP A 209 15.16 28.69 5.47
C ASP A 209 13.75 29.32 5.47
N GLU A 210 12.75 28.68 4.86
CA GLU A 210 11.37 29.16 4.88
C GLU A 210 10.62 28.78 6.17
N HIS A 211 9.63 29.60 6.52
CA HIS A 211 8.66 29.22 7.54
C HIS A 211 7.71 28.13 7.00
N TRP A 212 7.74 26.95 7.60
CA TRP A 212 6.87 25.83 7.24
C TRP A 212 5.48 26.04 7.84
N PRO A 213 4.44 26.36 7.04
CA PRO A 213 3.12 26.70 7.59
C PRO A 213 2.57 25.59 8.47
N GLY A 214 2.11 25.93 9.67
CA GLY A 214 1.51 24.99 10.62
C GLY A 214 2.51 24.15 11.43
N LEU A 215 3.80 24.16 11.11
CA LEU A 215 4.82 23.49 11.94
C LEU A 215 4.97 24.23 13.28
N ASP A 216 4.82 23.50 14.38
CA ASP A 216 5.11 24.00 15.72
C ASP A 216 5.74 22.86 16.54
N ILE A 217 6.88 23.13 17.17
CA ILE A 217 7.61 22.18 18.01
C ILE A 217 8.00 22.91 19.29
N GLU A 218 7.45 22.45 20.41
CA GLU A 218 7.62 23.09 21.71
C GLU A 218 8.05 22.06 22.75
N ALA A 219 9.15 22.31 23.46
CA ALA A 219 9.53 21.49 24.61
C ALA A 219 8.59 21.75 25.80
N LEU A 220 8.11 20.67 26.42
CA LEU A 220 7.22 20.70 27.58
C LEU A 220 7.97 20.21 28.83
N PRO A 221 7.79 20.86 29.98
CA PRO A 221 8.35 20.37 31.24
C PRO A 221 7.64 19.09 31.68
N LEU A 222 8.39 18.19 32.30
CA LEU A 222 7.82 17.04 33.02
C LEU A 222 7.78 17.34 34.53
N PRO A 223 6.66 17.07 35.21
CA PRO A 223 6.58 17.19 36.67
C PRO A 223 7.63 16.30 37.34
N LYS A 224 8.37 16.85 38.32
CA LYS A 224 9.49 16.15 39.00
C LYS A 224 9.09 14.84 39.68
N ASP A 225 7.86 14.77 40.18
CA ASP A 225 7.33 13.59 40.88
C ASP A 225 6.45 12.72 39.96
N SER A 226 6.67 12.82 38.64
CA SER A 226 6.00 11.98 37.66
C SER A 226 6.98 11.12 36.90
N THR A 227 6.58 9.88 36.61
CA THR A 227 7.33 8.98 35.74
C THR A 227 6.42 8.39 34.68
N PHE A 228 6.98 8.00 33.54
CA PHE A 228 6.28 7.19 32.56
C PHE A 228 6.71 5.74 32.69
N MET A 229 5.74 4.83 32.84
CA MET A 229 5.95 3.40 32.68
C MET A 229 5.53 2.98 31.27
N ILE A 230 6.31 2.08 30.66
CA ILE A 230 6.11 1.65 29.28
C ILE A 230 5.93 0.12 29.30
N GLY A 231 4.82 -0.36 28.74
CA GLY A 231 4.53 -1.78 28.63
C GLY A 231 4.46 -2.19 27.17
N TRP A 232 5.24 -3.20 26.76
CA TRP A 232 5.20 -3.78 25.42
C TRP A 232 4.38 -5.06 25.41
N THR A 233 3.41 -5.18 24.50
CA THR A 233 2.50 -6.34 24.52
C THR A 233 3.06 -7.59 23.84
N GLY A 234 4.25 -7.49 23.22
CA GLY A 234 4.93 -8.61 22.57
C GLY A 234 4.47 -8.90 21.14
N ALA A 235 3.54 -8.11 20.59
CA ALA A 235 2.98 -8.25 19.24
C ALA A 235 3.23 -6.97 18.43
N PRO A 236 4.23 -6.93 17.53
CA PRO A 236 4.48 -5.72 16.74
C PRO A 236 3.29 -5.38 15.84
N ALA A 237 2.99 -4.09 15.71
CA ALA A 237 1.91 -3.59 14.84
C ALA A 237 2.45 -2.75 13.68
N SER A 238 1.77 -2.83 12.54
CA SER A 238 2.09 -2.01 11.36
C SER A 238 1.37 -0.66 11.46
N THR A 239 2.12 0.36 11.92
CA THR A 239 1.63 1.74 12.00
C THR A 239 1.06 2.26 10.66
N PRO A 240 1.72 2.06 9.50
CA PRO A 240 1.18 2.51 8.21
C PRO A 240 -0.14 1.85 7.83
N GLU A 241 -0.32 0.55 8.11
CA GLU A 241 -1.55 -0.18 7.82
C GLU A 241 -2.73 0.32 8.66
N LEU A 242 -2.51 0.51 9.97
CA LEU A 242 -3.55 1.00 10.88
C LEU A 242 -3.97 2.44 10.57
N VAL A 243 -3.01 3.33 10.29
CA VAL A 243 -3.31 4.70 9.86
C VAL A 243 -4.02 4.69 8.51
N GLY A 244 -3.55 3.88 7.56
CA GLY A 244 -4.17 3.72 6.25
C GLY A 244 -5.62 3.23 6.33
N LYS A 245 -5.90 2.24 7.18
CA LYS A 245 -7.25 1.70 7.41
C LYS A 245 -8.19 2.72 8.05
N VAL A 246 -7.72 3.48 9.04
CA VAL A 246 -8.49 4.58 9.62
C VAL A 246 -8.79 5.62 8.56
N GLN A 247 -7.76 6.07 7.82
CA GLN A 247 -7.91 7.07 6.77
C GLN A 247 -8.83 6.61 5.64
N SER A 248 -8.73 5.39 5.15
CA SER A 248 -9.62 4.89 4.09
C SER A 248 -11.07 4.81 4.56
N THR A 249 -11.31 4.46 5.83
CA THR A 249 -12.67 4.34 6.37
C THR A 249 -13.30 5.71 6.64
N VAL A 250 -12.53 6.65 7.19
CA VAL A 250 -13.05 7.99 7.52
C VAL A 250 -13.00 8.95 6.33
N LYS A 251 -12.09 8.76 5.36
CA LYS A 251 -11.91 9.62 4.18
C LYS A 251 -12.42 9.02 2.85
N GLY A 252 -12.71 7.72 2.77
CA GLY A 252 -13.07 7.03 1.52
C GLY A 252 -14.53 7.17 1.05
N GLY A 253 -15.37 7.90 1.80
CA GLY A 253 -16.64 8.43 1.30
C GLY A 253 -16.46 9.89 0.88
N THR A 254 -17.52 10.57 0.46
CA THR A 254 -17.62 12.04 0.35
C THR A 254 -17.44 12.79 1.70
N ARG A 255 -16.71 12.19 2.65
CA ARG A 255 -16.59 12.44 4.09
C ARG A 255 -15.23 13.05 4.46
N HIS A 256 -14.74 14.01 3.67
CA HIS A 256 -13.78 14.95 4.27
C HIS A 256 -14.42 15.77 5.42
N ASP A 257 -15.76 15.69 5.58
CA ASP A 257 -16.61 16.40 6.55
C ASP A 257 -17.60 15.50 7.32
N SER A 258 -17.29 14.24 7.66
CA SER A 258 -18.18 13.57 8.63
C SER A 258 -18.08 14.31 9.97
N GLU A 259 -19.22 14.77 10.50
CA GLU A 259 -19.26 15.48 11.78
C GLU A 259 -18.58 14.66 12.90
N GLU A 260 -18.63 13.34 12.79
CA GLU A 260 -17.97 12.38 13.68
C GLU A 260 -16.44 12.46 13.63
N TYR A 261 -15.83 12.51 12.44
CA TYR A 261 -14.38 12.60 12.33
C TYR A 261 -13.87 13.99 12.74
N ARG A 262 -14.61 15.05 12.40
CA ARG A 262 -14.32 16.40 12.88
C ARG A 262 -14.42 16.49 14.40
N LEU A 263 -15.43 15.86 15.01
CA LEU A 263 -15.55 15.75 16.46
C LEU A 263 -14.36 14.99 17.09
N PHE A 264 -13.86 13.95 16.44
CA PHE A 264 -12.63 13.27 16.87
C PHE A 264 -11.43 14.24 16.87
N LEU A 265 -11.24 15.00 15.80
CA LEU A 265 -10.15 15.97 15.68
C LEU A 265 -10.24 17.06 16.77
N ASP A 266 -11.43 17.63 16.97
CA ASP A 266 -11.68 18.65 18.00
C ASP A 266 -11.42 18.11 19.42
N ARG A 267 -11.86 16.88 19.71
CA ARG A 267 -11.59 16.21 21.00
C ARG A 267 -10.11 15.96 21.20
N SER A 268 -9.40 15.55 20.15
CA SER A 268 -7.96 15.28 20.20
C SER A 268 -7.17 16.57 20.49
N ASP A 269 -7.47 17.67 19.80
CA ASP A 269 -6.79 18.94 20.02
C ASP A 269 -7.09 19.52 21.41
N ALA A 270 -8.33 19.44 21.87
CA ALA A 270 -8.69 19.85 23.23
C ALA A 270 -7.92 19.04 24.29
N CYS A 271 -7.83 17.71 24.09
CA CYS A 271 -7.07 16.83 24.96
C CYS A 271 -5.57 17.19 24.98
N VAL A 272 -4.98 17.44 23.82
CA VAL A 272 -3.56 17.84 23.70
C VAL A 272 -3.31 19.17 24.38
N GLU A 273 -4.18 20.16 24.19
CA GLU A 273 -4.03 21.47 24.85
C GLU A 273 -4.19 21.37 26.37
N ASN A 274 -5.15 20.58 26.86
CA ASN A 274 -5.30 20.30 28.28
C ASN A 274 -4.02 19.66 28.86
N LEU A 275 -3.47 18.66 28.18
CA LEU A 275 -2.24 17.99 28.59
C LEU A 275 -1.03 18.95 28.60
N LYS A 276 -0.89 19.79 27.57
CA LYS A 276 0.17 20.83 27.53
C LYS A 276 0.07 21.74 28.75
N GLN A 277 -1.12 22.24 29.05
CA GLN A 277 -1.31 23.16 30.17
C GLN A 277 -1.14 22.49 31.54
N SER A 278 -1.52 21.23 31.70
CA SER A 278 -1.34 20.50 32.96
C SER A 278 0.13 20.20 33.23
N LEU A 279 0.87 19.78 32.19
CA LEU A 279 2.31 19.55 32.28
C LEU A 279 3.08 20.82 32.65
N ARG A 280 2.77 21.96 32.00
CA ARG A 280 3.37 23.27 32.34
C ARG A 280 3.09 23.70 33.79
N ARG A 281 1.94 23.33 34.34
CA ARG A 281 1.54 23.64 35.72
C ARG A 281 2.08 22.64 36.75
N GLY A 282 2.66 21.52 36.33
CA GLY A 282 3.04 20.43 37.23
C GLY A 282 1.83 19.69 37.82
N ASP A 283 0.65 19.80 37.21
CA ASP A 283 -0.59 19.20 37.70
C ASP A 283 -0.72 17.75 37.22
N ILE A 284 -0.25 16.82 38.06
CA ILE A 284 -0.24 15.39 37.74
C ILE A 284 -1.67 14.83 37.61
N PRO A 285 -2.62 15.10 38.53
CA PRO A 285 -4.00 14.66 38.37
C PRO A 285 -4.65 15.16 37.07
N ALA A 286 -4.45 16.42 36.68
CA ALA A 286 -4.98 16.94 35.42
C ALA A 286 -4.29 16.29 34.20
N SER A 287 -2.99 16.00 34.29
CA SER A 287 -2.26 15.29 33.22
C SER A 287 -2.76 13.85 33.07
N GLN A 288 -3.02 13.16 34.19
CA GLN A 288 -3.64 11.84 34.20
C GLN A 288 -5.04 11.87 33.57
N GLN A 289 -5.83 12.88 33.90
CA GLN A 289 -7.15 13.06 33.30
C GLN A 289 -7.08 13.28 31.79
N ALA A 290 -6.15 14.10 31.30
CA ALA A 290 -5.92 14.29 29.87
C ALA A 290 -5.50 12.98 29.18
N ILE A 291 -4.69 12.13 29.81
CA ILE A 291 -4.36 10.81 29.24
C ILE A 291 -5.59 9.89 29.14
N ARG A 292 -6.49 9.92 30.12
CA ARG A 292 -7.77 9.19 30.05
C ARG A 292 -8.66 9.71 28.92
N GLU A 293 -8.70 11.03 28.73
CA GLU A 293 -9.41 11.65 27.61
C GLU A 293 -8.80 11.28 26.25
N ALA A 294 -7.47 11.20 26.16
CA ALA A 294 -6.79 10.69 24.98
C ALA A 294 -7.19 9.23 24.69
N ARG A 295 -7.21 8.35 25.70
CA ARG A 295 -7.70 6.97 25.58
C ARG A 295 -9.14 6.93 25.07
N ALA A 296 -10.04 7.70 25.67
CA ALA A 296 -11.44 7.76 25.27
C ALA A 296 -11.61 8.26 23.82
N THR A 297 -10.81 9.25 23.42
CA THR A 297 -10.80 9.80 22.07
C THR A 297 -10.36 8.76 21.03
N LEU A 298 -9.36 7.92 21.36
CA LEU A 298 -8.96 6.78 20.51
C LEU A 298 -10.03 5.68 20.47
N GLY A 299 -10.70 5.41 21.59
CA GLY A 299 -11.85 4.50 21.63
C GLY A 299 -12.99 4.97 20.73
N TYR A 300 -13.27 6.28 20.71
CA TYR A 300 -14.22 6.89 19.79
C TYR A 300 -13.78 6.74 18.33
N LEU A 301 -12.51 7.04 18.00
CA LEU A 301 -11.97 6.82 16.66
C LEU A 301 -12.10 5.35 16.21
N SER A 302 -11.77 4.42 17.11
CA SER A 302 -11.90 2.98 16.88
C SER A 302 -13.36 2.60 16.54
N SER A 303 -14.33 3.20 17.23
CA SER A 303 -15.76 2.95 16.97
C SER A 303 -16.24 3.45 15.60
N ILE A 304 -15.80 4.64 15.17
CA ILE A 304 -16.25 5.23 13.90
C ILE A 304 -15.46 4.72 12.68
N SER A 305 -14.27 4.16 12.90
CA SER A 305 -13.41 3.61 11.85
C SER A 305 -13.43 2.07 11.74
N GLY A 306 -14.05 1.37 12.70
CA GLY A 306 -14.01 -0.09 12.77
C GLY A 306 -12.60 -0.68 12.95
N THR A 307 -11.61 0.14 13.30
CA THR A 307 -10.21 -0.28 13.46
C THR A 307 -9.91 -0.55 14.93
N ILE A 308 -9.36 -1.72 15.25
CA ILE A 308 -9.01 -2.11 16.62
C ILE A 308 -7.70 -1.42 17.01
N ILE A 309 -7.80 -0.24 17.63
CA ILE A 309 -6.65 0.52 18.14
C ILE A 309 -6.19 -0.07 19.49
N GLU A 310 -7.13 -0.26 20.42
CA GLU A 310 -6.87 -0.88 21.73
C GLU A 310 -7.19 -2.39 21.67
N THR A 311 -6.16 -3.22 21.57
CA THR A 311 -6.28 -4.68 21.64
C THR A 311 -6.61 -5.14 23.06
N HIS A 312 -7.00 -6.41 23.22
CA HIS A 312 -7.23 -6.99 24.55
C HIS A 312 -6.04 -6.80 25.50
N ARG A 313 -4.80 -7.02 25.02
CA ARG A 313 -3.60 -6.82 25.86
C ARG A 313 -3.36 -5.35 26.20
N LEU A 314 -3.58 -4.43 25.27
CA LEU A 314 -3.48 -2.99 25.55
C LEU A 314 -4.54 -2.56 26.57
N ARG A 315 -5.76 -3.12 26.50
CA ARG A 315 -6.79 -2.88 27.51
C ARG A 315 -6.37 -3.39 28.88
N SER A 316 -5.87 -4.62 28.98
CA SER A 316 -5.32 -5.16 30.24
C SER A 316 -4.21 -4.28 30.80
N LEU A 317 -3.28 -3.81 29.95
CA LEU A 317 -2.20 -2.90 30.31
C LEU A 317 -2.76 -1.66 31.02
N VAL A 318 -3.74 -1.00 30.41
CA VAL A 318 -4.32 0.22 30.95
C VAL A 318 -5.10 -0.04 32.23
N ASP A 319 -5.96 -1.07 32.24
CA ASP A 319 -6.82 -1.36 33.39
C ASP A 319 -6.01 -1.80 34.62
N ILE A 320 -4.83 -2.39 34.42
CA ILE A 320 -3.86 -2.63 35.50
C ILE A 320 -3.27 -1.32 36.02
N ALA A 321 -2.82 -0.44 35.12
CA ALA A 321 -2.23 0.84 35.50
C ALA A 321 -3.22 1.73 36.30
N GLU A 322 -4.47 1.81 35.83
CA GLU A 322 -5.55 2.59 36.49
C GLU A 322 -5.86 2.08 37.90
N ARG A 323 -5.89 0.75 38.10
CA ARG A 323 -6.14 0.15 39.43
C ARG A 323 -5.06 0.49 40.47
N HIS A 324 -3.88 0.88 40.01
CA HIS A 324 -2.72 1.16 40.85
C HIS A 324 -2.29 2.64 40.79
N GLY A 325 -3.22 3.55 40.48
CA GLY A 325 -3.04 4.99 40.67
C GLY A 325 -2.33 5.72 39.51
N ALA A 326 -2.11 5.06 38.38
CA ALA A 326 -1.60 5.67 37.15
C ALA A 326 -2.73 5.97 36.16
N ALA A 327 -2.46 6.76 35.12
CA ALA A 327 -3.34 6.86 33.95
C ALA A 327 -2.60 6.39 32.71
N ALA A 328 -3.25 5.59 31.88
CA ALA A 328 -2.57 4.91 30.78
C ALA A 328 -3.40 4.84 29.49
N LYS A 329 -2.69 4.63 28.38
CA LYS A 329 -3.26 4.39 27.05
C LYS A 329 -2.30 3.65 26.14
N SER A 330 -2.79 3.24 24.97
CA SER A 330 -1.93 2.84 23.85
C SER A 330 -1.06 4.02 23.37
N SER A 331 0.12 3.73 22.84
CA SER A 331 1.00 4.71 22.21
C SER A 331 1.22 4.38 20.74
N GLY A 332 1.16 5.39 19.87
CA GLY A 332 1.26 5.23 18.42
C GLY A 332 -0.05 4.73 17.82
N ALA A 333 0.02 3.99 16.71
CA ALA A 333 -1.19 3.49 16.05
C ALA A 333 -1.94 2.41 16.85
N GLY A 334 -1.35 1.85 17.92
CA GLY A 334 -1.97 0.76 18.68
C GLY A 334 -1.79 -0.59 18.00
N GLY A 335 -2.78 -1.49 18.12
CA GLY A 335 -2.77 -2.81 17.46
C GLY A 335 -1.81 -3.87 18.03
N GLY A 336 -0.92 -3.52 18.95
CA GLY A 336 -0.05 -4.51 19.62
C GLY A 336 1.28 -3.98 20.18
N ASP A 337 1.73 -2.78 19.82
CA ASP A 337 3.04 -2.25 20.25
C ASP A 337 3.13 -1.94 21.76
N CYS A 338 3.29 -0.67 22.12
CA CYS A 338 3.44 -0.21 23.49
C CYS A 338 2.20 0.50 24.01
N GLY A 339 1.94 0.34 25.31
CA GLY A 339 1.18 1.28 26.11
C GLY A 339 2.08 2.14 26.98
N ILE A 340 1.59 3.31 27.35
CA ILE A 340 2.27 4.27 28.23
C ILE A 340 1.37 4.61 29.41
N ALA A 341 1.96 4.70 30.61
CA ALA A 341 1.27 5.06 31.84
C ALA A 341 2.00 6.20 32.55
N ILE A 342 1.32 7.31 32.85
CA ILE A 342 1.87 8.36 33.71
C ILE A 342 1.56 8.04 35.18
N CYS A 343 2.63 7.93 35.96
CA CYS A 343 2.60 7.60 37.37
C CYS A 343 2.86 8.87 38.17
N GLY A 344 1.96 9.19 39.11
CA GLY A 344 2.19 10.21 40.12
C GLY A 344 2.84 9.63 41.39
N PRO A 345 2.99 10.45 42.45
CA PRO A 345 3.59 10.03 43.72
C PRO A 345 2.88 8.83 44.37
N ASP A 346 1.56 8.74 44.19
CA ASP A 346 0.72 7.71 44.81
C ASP A 346 0.60 6.42 43.97
N ALA A 347 1.23 6.35 42.79
CA ALA A 347 1.12 5.21 41.90
C ALA A 347 2.00 4.03 42.36
N ASP A 348 1.40 2.85 42.51
CA ASP A 348 2.12 1.62 42.86
C ASP A 348 2.72 0.96 41.62
N GLN A 349 3.87 1.50 41.19
CA GLN A 349 4.59 1.06 39.99
C GLN A 349 5.02 -0.43 40.07
N GLU A 350 5.26 -0.95 41.26
CA GLU A 350 5.66 -2.35 41.45
C GLU A 350 4.48 -3.30 41.22
N SER A 351 3.30 -2.95 41.71
CA SER A 351 2.09 -3.71 41.41
C SER A 351 1.69 -3.62 39.94
N ILE A 352 1.88 -2.46 39.29
CA ILE A 352 1.69 -2.31 37.83
C ILE A 352 2.60 -3.28 37.07
N ARG A 353 3.90 -3.26 37.36
CA ARG A 353 4.90 -4.13 36.72
C ARG A 353 4.53 -5.61 36.86
N LYS A 354 4.25 -6.07 38.09
CA LYS A 354 3.82 -7.44 38.37
C LYS A 354 2.50 -7.81 37.69
N GLY A 355 1.57 -6.86 37.59
CA GLY A 355 0.31 -7.05 36.89
C GLY A 355 0.52 -7.26 35.39
N TRP A 356 1.33 -6.40 34.76
CA TRP A 356 1.69 -6.51 33.35
C TRP A 356 2.38 -7.83 33.03
N GLU A 357 3.35 -8.24 33.84
CA GLU A 357 4.07 -9.51 33.65
C GLU A 357 3.13 -10.73 33.66
N ARG A 358 2.11 -10.75 34.54
CA ARG A 358 1.11 -11.83 34.60
C ARG A 358 0.25 -11.94 33.34
N GLU A 359 0.02 -10.81 32.66
CA GLU A 359 -0.73 -10.74 31.40
C GLU A 359 0.17 -10.90 30.15
N GLY A 360 1.46 -11.21 30.35
CA GLY A 360 2.43 -11.34 29.25
C GLY A 360 2.81 -10.00 28.60
N ILE A 361 2.67 -8.90 29.33
CA ILE A 361 3.11 -7.56 28.93
C ILE A 361 4.47 -7.31 29.56
N GLN A 362 5.47 -7.00 28.75
CA GLN A 362 6.82 -6.72 29.21
C GLN A 362 6.92 -5.25 29.65
N ALA A 363 7.18 -5.00 30.93
CA ALA A 363 7.57 -3.69 31.41
C ALA A 363 8.97 -3.34 30.87
N LEU A 364 9.05 -2.28 30.08
CA LEU A 364 10.30 -1.81 29.49
C LEU A 364 10.97 -0.83 30.45
N ASP A 365 12.20 -1.12 30.85
CA ASP A 365 13.03 -0.22 31.66
C ASP A 365 13.57 0.91 30.79
N MET A 366 12.77 1.96 30.67
CA MET A 366 13.00 3.12 29.80
C MET A 366 12.47 4.38 30.50
N THR A 367 13.20 5.48 30.36
CA THR A 367 12.82 6.81 30.89
C THR A 367 12.79 7.84 29.78
N VAL A 368 12.13 8.97 30.02
CA VAL A 368 12.20 10.11 29.11
C VAL A 368 13.64 10.62 29.08
N TYR A 369 14.19 10.74 27.87
CA TYR A 369 15.54 11.23 27.64
C TYR A 369 15.47 12.70 27.25
N ASP A 370 16.24 13.56 27.93
CA ASP A 370 16.35 14.99 27.65
C ASP A 370 17.76 15.31 27.17
N SER A 371 17.89 15.87 25.97
CA SER A 371 19.18 16.21 25.36
C SER A 371 19.96 17.27 26.16
N SER A 372 19.27 18.11 26.95
CA SER A 372 19.91 19.12 27.80
C SER A 372 20.71 18.54 28.98
N THR A 373 20.54 17.24 29.28
CA THR A 373 21.24 16.56 30.37
C THR A 373 22.57 15.92 29.95
N ASP A 374 22.81 15.69 28.66
CA ASP A 374 24.04 15.04 28.15
C ASP A 374 25.22 16.02 27.97
N GLU A 375 24.97 17.34 27.87
CA GLU A 375 26.06 18.35 27.80
C GLU A 375 26.87 18.47 29.11
N ALA A 376 26.43 17.82 30.20
CA ALA A 376 27.11 17.82 31.49
C ALA A 376 28.05 16.62 31.74
N SER A 377 28.11 15.61 30.85
CA SER A 377 28.94 14.42 31.07
C SER A 377 29.63 13.91 29.80
N GLY A 378 30.68 14.61 29.37
CA GLY A 378 31.64 14.07 28.42
C GLY A 378 32.70 13.20 29.12
N SER A 379 32.79 11.91 28.77
CA SER A 379 34.04 11.13 28.55
C SER A 379 33.79 9.60 28.59
N GLY A 380 34.26 8.89 27.55
CA GLY A 380 34.73 7.47 27.52
C GLY A 380 33.72 6.38 27.95
N ASP A 381 33.54 5.26 27.27
CA ASP A 381 34.55 4.29 26.89
C ASP A 381 33.88 3.21 26.01
N GLY A 382 34.63 2.64 25.08
CA GLY A 382 34.17 1.61 24.15
C GLY A 382 34.54 0.21 24.61
N ALA A 383 33.61 -0.74 24.49
CA ALA A 383 33.93 -2.17 24.32
C ALA A 383 32.68 -2.95 23.87
N SER A 384 32.72 -3.54 22.67
CA SER A 384 31.79 -4.59 22.24
C SER A 384 32.49 -5.96 22.33
N PRO A 385 31.84 -7.01 22.88
CA PRO A 385 32.43 -8.35 22.92
C PRO A 385 32.16 -9.14 21.62
N ARG A 386 33.18 -9.89 21.19
CA ARG A 386 33.17 -10.84 20.06
C ARG A 386 32.31 -12.07 20.37
N ARG A 387 31.65 -12.64 19.35
CA ARG A 387 31.06 -14.01 19.38
C ARG A 387 31.55 -14.87 18.21
N GLU A 388 31.73 -16.14 18.52
CA GLU A 388 32.22 -17.24 17.68
C GLU A 388 31.15 -17.81 16.71
N PRO A 389 31.53 -18.54 15.64
CA PRO A 389 30.64 -18.95 14.57
C PRO A 389 29.90 -20.27 14.85
N GLN A 390 28.66 -20.39 14.36
CA GLN A 390 27.86 -21.62 14.39
C GLN A 390 27.32 -21.95 12.99
N GLN A 391 27.16 -23.26 12.78
CA GLN A 391 27.20 -24.05 11.55
C GLN A 391 26.10 -23.81 10.51
N ASP A 392 26.47 -24.11 9.26
CA ASP A 392 25.66 -24.19 8.04
C ASP A 392 24.54 -25.23 8.13
N ASP A 393 23.33 -24.87 7.65
CA ASP A 393 22.26 -25.81 7.30
C ASP A 393 21.77 -25.58 5.85
N ASP A 394 21.98 -26.63 5.05
CA ASP A 394 21.28 -27.20 3.89
C ASP A 394 20.53 -26.32 2.85
N GLU A 395 20.97 -26.43 1.59
CA GLU A 395 20.65 -25.54 0.46
C GLU A 395 19.68 -26.16 -0.59
N SER A 396 18.66 -26.92 -0.17
CA SER A 396 17.85 -27.74 -1.11
C SER A 396 16.36 -27.37 -1.32
N SER A 397 15.89 -26.17 -0.94
CA SER A 397 14.46 -25.79 -1.11
C SER A 397 14.21 -24.37 -1.64
N ARG A 398 14.98 -23.90 -2.64
CA ARG A 398 14.73 -22.59 -3.27
C ARG A 398 13.72 -22.70 -4.43
N PRO A 399 12.62 -21.92 -4.43
CA PRO A 399 11.67 -21.88 -5.54
C PRO A 399 12.32 -21.33 -6.82
N SER A 400 11.90 -21.82 -7.99
CA SER A 400 12.41 -21.34 -9.28
C SER A 400 12.06 -19.85 -9.51
N ALA A 401 12.86 -19.13 -10.30
CA ALA A 401 12.67 -17.70 -10.57
C ALA A 401 11.27 -17.36 -11.13
N VAL A 402 10.64 -18.29 -11.86
CA VAL A 402 9.28 -18.14 -12.39
C VAL A 402 8.21 -18.30 -11.29
N SER A 403 8.44 -19.20 -10.34
CA SER A 403 7.55 -19.43 -9.19
C SER A 403 7.57 -18.23 -8.23
N GLN A 404 8.76 -17.70 -7.94
CA GLN A 404 8.91 -16.50 -7.10
C GLN A 404 8.20 -15.28 -7.70
N ARG A 405 8.37 -15.04 -9.01
CA ARG A 405 7.68 -13.94 -9.73
C ARG A 405 6.16 -13.97 -9.54
N LYS A 406 5.56 -15.15 -9.58
CA LYS A 406 4.10 -15.30 -9.44
C LYS A 406 3.62 -14.96 -8.03
N ILE A 407 4.43 -15.26 -7.02
CA ILE A 407 4.16 -14.87 -5.63
C ILE A 407 4.27 -13.35 -5.48
N ASP A 408 5.29 -12.75 -6.08
CA ASP A 408 5.49 -11.30 -6.05
C ASP A 408 4.33 -10.55 -6.73
N HIS A 409 3.83 -11.05 -7.88
CA HIS A 409 2.68 -10.46 -8.57
C HIS A 409 1.41 -10.51 -7.72
N ILE A 410 1.14 -11.63 -7.03
CA ILE A 410 -0.01 -11.75 -6.11
C ILE A 410 0.10 -10.69 -5.01
N ARG A 411 1.27 -10.60 -4.37
CA ARG A 411 1.50 -9.67 -3.25
C ARG A 411 1.37 -8.20 -3.68
N LEU A 412 1.95 -7.84 -4.82
CA LEU A 412 1.93 -6.46 -5.32
C LEU A 412 0.55 -6.07 -5.84
N ALA A 413 -0.15 -6.98 -6.54
CA ALA A 413 -1.52 -6.73 -6.97
C ALA A 413 -2.50 -6.57 -5.80
N ASP A 414 -2.34 -7.36 -4.73
CA ASP A 414 -3.11 -7.19 -3.49
C ASP A 414 -2.83 -5.83 -2.81
N GLY A 415 -1.56 -5.42 -2.78
CA GLY A 415 -1.17 -4.11 -2.25
C GLY A 415 -1.87 -2.95 -2.94
N GLN A 416 -2.00 -2.99 -4.27
CA GLN A 416 -2.66 -1.95 -5.05
C GLN A 416 -4.17 -1.82 -4.76
N GLN A 417 -4.84 -2.88 -4.31
CA GLN A 417 -6.27 -2.80 -3.93
C GLN A 417 -6.51 -1.97 -2.65
N ARG A 418 -5.47 -1.77 -1.83
CA ARG A 418 -5.53 -1.00 -0.58
C ARG A 418 -5.36 0.50 -0.81
N GLU A 419 -4.96 0.90 -2.02
CA GLU A 419 -4.76 2.29 -2.41
C GLU A 419 -6.06 2.80 -3.07
N GLY A 420 -6.80 3.68 -2.39
CA GLY A 420 -8.05 4.28 -2.90
C GLY A 420 -7.81 5.20 -4.11
N ARG A 421 -7.53 4.62 -5.28
CA ARG A 421 -7.27 5.33 -6.54
C ARG A 421 -8.59 5.74 -7.21
N SER A 422 -8.61 6.94 -7.79
CA SER A 422 -9.71 7.40 -8.66
C SER A 422 -9.84 6.48 -9.87
N ASN A 423 -11.06 6.16 -10.27
CA ASN A 423 -11.34 5.23 -11.35
C ASN A 423 -12.34 5.85 -12.34
N ALA A 424 -12.18 5.61 -13.65
CA ALA A 424 -13.07 6.16 -14.67
C ALA A 424 -14.54 5.74 -14.52
N PHE A 425 -14.83 4.64 -13.79
CA PHE A 425 -16.20 4.31 -13.40
C PHE A 425 -16.85 5.41 -12.55
N ASP A 426 -16.09 6.23 -11.82
CA ASP A 426 -16.59 7.32 -11.00
C ASP A 426 -17.17 8.47 -11.84
N ASP A 427 -16.77 8.59 -13.10
CA ASP A 427 -17.27 9.58 -14.06
C ASP A 427 -18.58 9.15 -14.76
N VAL A 428 -19.04 7.93 -14.51
CA VAL A 428 -20.24 7.32 -15.11
C VAL A 428 -21.34 7.21 -14.06
N SER A 429 -22.53 7.74 -14.38
CA SER A 429 -23.72 7.64 -13.51
C SER A 429 -24.98 7.36 -14.32
N PHE A 430 -25.90 6.60 -13.77
CA PHE A 430 -27.23 6.44 -14.37
C PHE A 430 -28.09 7.67 -14.09
N ILE A 431 -28.89 8.10 -15.07
CA ILE A 431 -29.96 9.07 -14.79
C ILE A 431 -31.05 8.33 -14.01
N HIS A 432 -31.36 8.83 -12.83
CA HIS A 432 -32.41 8.25 -12.00
C HIS A 432 -33.79 8.63 -12.53
N HIS A 433 -34.59 7.61 -12.83
CA HIS A 433 -36.02 7.72 -13.11
C HIS A 433 -36.80 7.20 -11.91
N ALA A 434 -37.72 8.01 -11.38
CA ALA A 434 -38.39 7.72 -10.10
C ALA A 434 -39.37 6.53 -10.14
N PHE A 435 -39.81 6.13 -11.34
CA PHE A 435 -40.74 5.04 -11.56
C PHE A 435 -40.06 3.97 -12.42
N ALA A 436 -39.82 2.79 -11.83
CA ALA A 436 -39.19 1.66 -12.52
C ALA A 436 -40.20 0.70 -13.17
N ASP A 437 -41.48 0.77 -12.77
CA ASP A 437 -42.58 -0.07 -13.27
C ASP A 437 -42.30 -1.59 -13.32
N MET A 438 -41.48 -2.11 -12.40
CA MET A 438 -41.09 -3.52 -12.31
C MET A 438 -40.82 -3.99 -10.88
N ALA A 439 -40.91 -5.30 -10.62
CA ALA A 439 -40.44 -5.90 -9.36
C ALA A 439 -39.03 -6.48 -9.53
N THR A 440 -38.24 -6.52 -8.45
CA THR A 440 -36.90 -7.14 -8.47
C THR A 440 -36.93 -8.63 -8.80
N ALA A 441 -38.06 -9.30 -8.54
CA ALA A 441 -38.25 -10.70 -8.92
C ALA A 441 -38.38 -10.90 -10.44
N ASP A 442 -38.68 -9.84 -11.20
CA ASP A 442 -38.84 -9.88 -12.65
C ASP A 442 -37.51 -9.67 -13.41
N VAL A 443 -36.40 -9.46 -12.67
CA VAL A 443 -35.07 -9.24 -13.26
C VAL A 443 -34.43 -10.57 -13.64
N ASP A 444 -34.04 -10.68 -14.91
CA ASP A 444 -33.09 -11.68 -15.41
C ASP A 444 -31.71 -11.06 -15.62
N SER A 445 -30.80 -11.34 -14.68
CA SER A 445 -29.40 -10.90 -14.75
C SER A 445 -28.53 -11.79 -15.64
N GLY A 446 -29.11 -12.79 -16.31
CA GLY A 446 -28.38 -13.71 -17.17
C GLY A 446 -27.72 -13.03 -18.37
N THR A 447 -26.63 -13.60 -18.83
CA THR A 447 -25.92 -13.15 -20.04
C THR A 447 -25.47 -14.34 -20.88
N ARG A 448 -25.01 -14.06 -22.10
CA ARG A 448 -24.38 -15.05 -22.97
C ARG A 448 -23.02 -14.55 -23.40
N VAL A 449 -22.01 -15.39 -23.19
CA VAL A 449 -20.61 -15.13 -23.57
C VAL A 449 -20.07 -16.36 -24.25
N CYS A 450 -19.49 -16.18 -25.45
CA CYS A 450 -18.86 -17.22 -26.26
C CYS A 450 -19.75 -18.45 -26.48
N GLY A 451 -21.05 -18.21 -26.71
CA GLY A 451 -22.05 -19.26 -26.91
C GLY A 451 -22.59 -19.92 -25.63
N THR A 452 -22.00 -19.62 -24.46
CA THR A 452 -22.39 -20.21 -23.17
C THR A 452 -23.27 -19.25 -22.38
N SER A 453 -24.33 -19.78 -21.76
CA SER A 453 -25.28 -18.96 -20.97
C SER A 453 -24.89 -18.94 -19.50
N TRP A 454 -24.84 -17.75 -18.92
CA TRP A 454 -24.45 -17.51 -17.53
C TRP A 454 -25.61 -16.92 -16.75
N THR A 455 -25.68 -17.23 -15.46
CA THR A 455 -26.73 -16.69 -14.55
C THR A 455 -26.39 -15.30 -14.01
N SER A 456 -25.11 -14.92 -14.09
CA SER A 456 -24.57 -13.67 -13.59
C SER A 456 -23.73 -12.99 -14.67
N PRO A 457 -23.79 -11.65 -14.80
CA PRO A 457 -23.09 -10.93 -15.85
C PRO A 457 -21.68 -10.50 -15.41
N PHE A 458 -21.04 -11.30 -14.56
CA PHE A 458 -19.67 -11.09 -14.12
C PHE A 458 -18.99 -12.44 -13.85
N TYR A 459 -17.66 -12.46 -13.81
CA TYR A 459 -16.87 -13.68 -13.68
C TYR A 459 -15.55 -13.43 -12.94
N ILE A 460 -14.95 -14.50 -12.42
CA ILE A 460 -13.61 -14.46 -11.82
C ILE A 460 -12.59 -14.46 -12.95
N ASN A 461 -11.86 -13.37 -13.15
CA ASN A 461 -10.93 -13.23 -14.28
C ASN A 461 -9.52 -13.76 -13.93
N ALA A 462 -8.68 -13.90 -14.96
CA ALA A 462 -7.37 -14.53 -14.87
C ALA A 462 -6.45 -13.85 -13.84
N MET A 463 -5.76 -14.65 -13.01
CA MET A 463 -4.87 -14.15 -11.96
C MET A 463 -3.56 -14.93 -11.85
N THR A 464 -3.61 -16.21 -11.47
CA THR A 464 -2.40 -16.94 -11.03
C THR A 464 -2.43 -18.44 -11.37
N GLY A 465 -1.34 -19.14 -11.04
CA GLY A 465 -1.08 -20.56 -11.23
C GLY A 465 0.42 -20.80 -11.42
N GLY A 466 0.97 -21.97 -11.10
CA GLY A 466 2.39 -22.34 -11.26
C GLY A 466 3.28 -22.20 -10.01
N SER A 467 2.69 -22.25 -8.82
CA SER A 467 3.32 -22.43 -7.50
C SER A 467 2.32 -23.05 -6.51
N ASP A 468 2.78 -23.62 -5.40
CA ASP A 468 1.88 -24.23 -4.39
C ASP A 468 0.87 -23.21 -3.83
N LYS A 469 1.33 -21.98 -3.56
CA LYS A 469 0.44 -20.91 -3.08
C LYS A 469 -0.62 -20.54 -4.12
N SER A 470 -0.24 -20.52 -5.41
CA SER A 470 -1.20 -20.27 -6.47
C SER A 470 -2.19 -21.42 -6.69
N ALA A 471 -1.80 -22.66 -6.40
CA ALA A 471 -2.69 -23.82 -6.44
C ALA A 471 -3.78 -23.71 -5.36
N GLU A 472 -3.40 -23.28 -4.15
CA GLU A 472 -4.35 -23.01 -3.05
C GLU A 472 -5.37 -21.94 -3.46
N ILE A 473 -4.90 -20.83 -4.04
CA ILE A 473 -5.76 -19.74 -4.52
C ILE A 473 -6.70 -20.23 -5.64
N ASN A 474 -6.17 -20.92 -6.65
CA ASN A 474 -6.98 -21.47 -7.74
C ASN A 474 -8.03 -22.45 -7.23
N THR A 475 -7.70 -23.27 -6.23
CA THR A 475 -8.65 -24.18 -5.58
C THR A 475 -9.78 -23.41 -4.90
N ALA A 476 -9.46 -22.38 -4.12
CA ALA A 476 -10.44 -21.57 -3.41
C ALA A 476 -11.39 -20.82 -4.37
N LEU A 477 -10.83 -20.18 -5.41
CA LEU A 477 -11.60 -19.47 -6.42
C LEU A 477 -12.50 -20.41 -7.23
N ALA A 478 -12.00 -21.60 -7.60
CA ALA A 478 -12.78 -22.59 -8.33
C ALA A 478 -13.95 -23.14 -7.50
N ARG A 479 -13.72 -23.41 -6.21
CA ARG A 479 -14.79 -23.80 -5.29
C ARG A 479 -15.84 -22.69 -5.14
N ALA A 480 -15.41 -21.44 -5.03
CA ALA A 480 -16.33 -20.30 -4.95
C ALA A 480 -17.14 -20.14 -6.25
N ALA A 481 -16.49 -20.25 -7.41
CA ALA A 481 -17.15 -20.23 -8.72
C ALA A 481 -18.19 -21.35 -8.86
N SER A 482 -17.82 -22.58 -8.46
CA SER A 482 -18.71 -23.74 -8.43
C SER A 482 -19.92 -23.52 -7.51
N HIS A 483 -19.69 -22.99 -6.30
CA HIS A 483 -20.74 -22.74 -5.31
C HIS A 483 -21.73 -21.65 -5.74
N THR A 484 -21.26 -20.67 -6.51
CA THR A 484 -22.04 -19.48 -6.89
C THR A 484 -22.52 -19.50 -8.34
N GLY A 485 -22.06 -20.46 -9.13
CA GLY A 485 -22.37 -20.58 -10.55
C GLY A 485 -21.68 -19.56 -11.45
N LEU A 486 -20.57 -18.95 -10.99
CA LEU A 486 -19.78 -18.04 -11.82
C LEU A 486 -18.85 -18.78 -12.80
N ALA A 487 -18.57 -18.14 -13.92
CA ALA A 487 -17.45 -18.52 -14.77
C ALA A 487 -16.10 -18.13 -14.12
N ILE A 488 -15.03 -18.84 -14.46
CA ILE A 488 -13.67 -18.59 -13.96
C ILE A 488 -12.62 -18.73 -15.06
N ALA A 489 -11.65 -17.81 -15.10
CA ALA A 489 -10.51 -17.87 -15.98
C ALA A 489 -9.23 -18.23 -15.22
N SER A 490 -8.37 -19.07 -15.82
CA SER A 490 -7.07 -19.42 -15.25
C SER A 490 -6.03 -18.32 -15.45
N GLY A 491 -5.00 -18.27 -14.59
CA GLY A 491 -3.77 -17.52 -14.92
C GLY A 491 -3.02 -18.15 -16.09
N SER A 492 -1.97 -17.50 -16.58
CA SER A 492 -1.21 -18.00 -17.74
C SER A 492 -0.64 -19.41 -17.50
N GLN A 493 -1.08 -20.36 -18.34
CA GLN A 493 -0.68 -21.77 -18.30
C GLN A 493 0.73 -22.01 -18.89
N HIS A 494 1.42 -20.97 -19.38
CA HIS A 494 2.79 -21.06 -19.92
C HIS A 494 3.75 -21.84 -19.02
N ALA A 495 3.63 -21.72 -17.69
CA ALA A 495 4.52 -22.44 -16.78
C ALA A 495 4.24 -23.94 -16.76
N ALA A 496 2.98 -24.38 -16.74
CA ALA A 496 2.63 -25.80 -16.78
C ALA A 496 2.94 -26.43 -18.14
N LEU A 497 2.84 -25.66 -19.23
CA LEU A 497 3.25 -26.09 -20.57
C LEU A 497 4.77 -26.27 -20.72
N ARG A 498 5.58 -25.62 -19.86
CA ARG A 498 7.04 -25.78 -19.83
C ARG A 498 7.50 -26.82 -18.80
N ASP A 499 6.78 -26.92 -17.69
CA ASP A 499 7.07 -27.82 -16.57
C ASP A 499 5.80 -28.53 -16.13
N ALA A 500 5.69 -29.81 -16.51
CA ALA A 500 4.53 -30.64 -16.23
C ALA A 500 4.26 -30.84 -14.73
N SER A 501 5.27 -30.66 -13.85
CA SER A 501 5.07 -30.77 -12.40
C SER A 501 4.13 -29.69 -11.85
N LEU A 502 4.01 -28.56 -12.55
CA LEU A 502 3.15 -27.45 -12.17
C LEU A 502 1.69 -27.61 -12.64
N THR A 503 1.37 -28.66 -13.41
CA THR A 503 0.03 -28.90 -13.97
C THR A 503 -1.05 -28.94 -12.88
N GLY A 504 -0.76 -29.57 -11.73
CA GLY A 504 -1.70 -29.67 -10.61
C GLY A 504 -2.16 -28.31 -10.05
N SER A 505 -1.33 -27.27 -10.20
CA SER A 505 -1.69 -25.90 -9.78
C SER A 505 -2.75 -25.24 -10.66
N PHE A 506 -3.05 -25.83 -11.83
CA PHE A 506 -4.08 -25.37 -12.76
C PHE A 506 -5.26 -26.35 -12.82
N THR A 507 -5.02 -27.66 -12.91
CA THR A 507 -6.10 -28.67 -13.02
C THR A 507 -7.06 -28.65 -11.84
N THR A 508 -6.59 -28.22 -10.66
CA THR A 508 -7.44 -27.99 -9.49
C THR A 508 -8.66 -27.11 -9.78
N ILE A 509 -8.58 -26.20 -10.77
CA ILE A 509 -9.73 -25.40 -11.20
C ILE A 509 -10.84 -26.31 -11.70
N ARG A 510 -10.56 -27.13 -12.72
CA ARG A 510 -11.55 -28.04 -13.32
C ARG A 510 -11.97 -29.15 -12.35
N GLU A 511 -11.07 -29.62 -11.49
CA GLU A 511 -11.39 -30.61 -10.44
C GLU A 511 -12.45 -30.12 -9.45
N HIS A 512 -12.55 -28.80 -9.24
CA HIS A 512 -13.46 -28.20 -8.26
C HIS A 512 -14.64 -27.42 -8.88
N THR A 513 -14.70 -27.29 -10.21
CA THR A 513 -15.84 -26.66 -10.90
C THR A 513 -16.24 -27.38 -12.19
N SER A 514 -17.52 -27.71 -12.30
CA SER A 514 -18.16 -28.12 -13.55
C SER A 514 -18.77 -26.94 -14.32
N GLY A 515 -18.57 -25.71 -13.84
CA GLY A 515 -18.99 -24.49 -14.51
C GLY A 515 -18.11 -24.11 -15.70
N VAL A 516 -18.30 -22.90 -16.21
CA VAL A 516 -17.56 -22.38 -17.37
C VAL A 516 -16.13 -22.04 -16.96
N VAL A 517 -15.14 -22.64 -17.63
CA VAL A 517 -13.71 -22.37 -17.37
C VAL A 517 -13.04 -21.84 -18.62
N PHE A 518 -12.25 -20.78 -18.46
CA PHE A 518 -11.39 -20.27 -19.51
C PHE A 518 -9.94 -20.69 -19.27
N ALA A 519 -9.34 -21.30 -20.29
CA ALA A 519 -7.89 -21.46 -20.36
C ALA A 519 -7.24 -20.11 -20.68
N ASN A 520 -5.94 -19.95 -20.43
CA ASN A 520 -5.26 -18.68 -20.66
C ASN A 520 -3.78 -18.87 -21.04
N VAL A 521 -3.39 -18.30 -22.18
CA VAL A 521 -2.02 -18.33 -22.71
C VAL A 521 -1.62 -16.97 -23.30
N GLY A 522 -0.32 -16.73 -23.45
CA GLY A 522 0.20 -15.60 -24.22
C GLY A 522 0.37 -15.96 -25.70
N PRO A 523 0.55 -14.98 -26.59
CA PRO A 523 0.62 -15.18 -28.05
C PRO A 523 1.88 -15.94 -28.50
N THR A 524 2.84 -16.19 -27.60
CA THR A 524 4.13 -16.83 -27.92
C THR A 524 4.10 -18.36 -27.92
N VAL A 525 3.02 -18.98 -27.43
CA VAL A 525 2.85 -20.45 -27.50
C VAL A 525 2.64 -20.91 -28.95
N SER A 526 2.95 -22.17 -29.23
CA SER A 526 2.54 -22.81 -30.49
C SER A 526 1.03 -23.12 -30.48
N PRO A 527 0.40 -23.30 -31.65
CA PRO A 527 -1.00 -23.71 -31.73
C PRO A 527 -1.28 -25.03 -30.99
N GLU A 528 -0.34 -25.98 -31.02
CA GLU A 528 -0.44 -27.25 -30.29
C GLU A 528 -0.42 -27.02 -28.78
N GLN A 529 0.50 -26.17 -28.29
CA GLN A 529 0.56 -25.81 -26.88
C GLN A 529 -0.70 -25.09 -26.39
N ALA A 530 -1.32 -24.27 -27.24
CA ALA A 530 -2.61 -23.64 -26.93
C ALA A 530 -3.73 -24.69 -26.82
N ALA A 531 -3.76 -25.68 -27.72
CA ALA A 531 -4.70 -26.80 -27.64
C ALA A 531 -4.46 -27.68 -26.39
N ASP A 532 -3.21 -27.88 -26.00
CA ASP A 532 -2.85 -28.57 -24.76
C ASP A 532 -3.34 -27.80 -23.52
N ALA A 533 -3.23 -26.45 -23.53
CA ALA A 533 -3.76 -25.61 -22.44
C ALA A 533 -5.28 -25.71 -22.30
N VAL A 534 -6.01 -25.75 -23.43
CA VAL A 534 -7.46 -25.98 -23.45
C VAL A 534 -7.79 -27.36 -22.89
N THR A 535 -7.08 -28.39 -23.35
CA THR A 535 -7.27 -29.78 -22.91
C THR A 535 -6.98 -29.96 -21.43
N MET A 536 -5.91 -29.34 -20.92
CA MET A 536 -5.50 -29.41 -19.51
C MET A 536 -6.61 -29.01 -18.53
N LEU A 537 -7.47 -28.07 -18.92
CA LEU A 537 -8.55 -27.57 -18.08
C LEU A 537 -9.94 -28.00 -18.57
N GLU A 538 -10.02 -28.80 -19.64
CA GLU A 538 -11.26 -29.05 -20.37
C GLU A 538 -12.02 -27.72 -20.60
N ALA A 539 -11.30 -26.70 -21.04
CA ALA A 539 -11.78 -25.32 -21.03
C ALA A 539 -12.87 -25.08 -22.08
N ASP A 540 -13.85 -24.24 -21.74
CA ASP A 540 -14.96 -23.84 -22.59
C ASP A 540 -14.58 -22.73 -23.58
N ALA A 541 -13.54 -21.95 -23.25
CA ALA A 541 -12.95 -20.94 -24.12
C ALA A 541 -11.46 -20.74 -23.79
N LEU A 542 -10.73 -20.10 -24.70
CA LEU A 542 -9.32 -19.74 -24.53
C LEU A 542 -9.14 -18.23 -24.50
N GLN A 543 -8.59 -17.70 -23.41
CA GLN A 543 -8.05 -16.35 -23.37
C GLN A 543 -6.65 -16.31 -23.96
N ILE A 544 -6.39 -15.34 -24.84
CA ILE A 544 -5.05 -14.96 -25.27
C ILE A 544 -4.76 -13.56 -24.73
N HIS A 545 -3.86 -13.45 -23.75
CA HIS A 545 -3.49 -12.15 -23.21
C HIS A 545 -2.42 -11.46 -24.06
N VAL A 546 -2.71 -10.21 -24.46
CA VAL A 546 -1.73 -9.31 -25.05
C VAL A 546 -1.29 -8.32 -23.99
N ASN A 547 0.02 -8.24 -23.75
CA ASN A 547 0.59 -7.53 -22.62
C ASN A 547 1.86 -6.75 -23.01
N VAL A 548 1.88 -6.12 -24.19
CA VAL A 548 3.07 -5.44 -24.75
C VAL A 548 3.68 -4.45 -23.74
N ALA A 549 2.87 -3.62 -23.09
CA ALA A 549 3.37 -2.66 -22.12
C ALA A 549 4.01 -3.36 -20.90
N GLN A 550 3.39 -4.43 -20.40
CA GLN A 550 3.97 -5.27 -19.37
C GLN A 550 5.31 -5.88 -19.83
N GLU A 551 5.37 -6.50 -21.01
CA GLU A 551 6.59 -7.12 -21.55
C GLU A 551 7.72 -6.10 -21.70
N ILE A 552 7.45 -4.90 -22.20
CA ILE A 552 8.44 -3.82 -22.32
C ILE A 552 9.02 -3.43 -20.94
N VAL A 553 8.15 -3.30 -19.94
CA VAL A 553 8.57 -2.96 -18.58
C VAL A 553 9.17 -4.16 -17.86
N MET A 554 8.83 -5.40 -18.18
CA MET A 554 9.50 -6.58 -17.62
C MET A 554 10.98 -6.60 -18.03
N PRO A 555 11.94 -6.75 -17.09
CA PRO A 555 13.36 -6.87 -17.42
C PRO A 555 13.62 -7.99 -18.43
N GLU A 556 13.01 -9.15 -18.20
CA GLU A 556 13.11 -10.36 -19.01
C GLU A 556 12.04 -10.48 -20.12
N GLY A 557 11.20 -9.46 -20.30
CA GLY A 557 10.08 -9.54 -21.23
C GLY A 557 10.49 -9.49 -22.71
N ASP A 558 9.54 -9.83 -23.57
CA ASP A 558 9.72 -9.82 -25.01
C ASP A 558 10.01 -8.39 -25.54
N ARG A 559 10.75 -8.32 -26.66
CA ARG A 559 11.08 -7.06 -27.36
C ARG A 559 10.64 -7.05 -28.82
N ASP A 560 10.10 -8.17 -29.30
CA ASP A 560 9.61 -8.33 -30.66
C ASP A 560 8.16 -8.81 -30.64
N PHE A 561 7.27 -7.92 -31.08
CA PHE A 561 5.82 -8.14 -31.11
C PHE A 561 5.30 -8.32 -32.54
N THR A 562 6.19 -8.34 -33.54
CA THR A 562 5.81 -8.31 -34.96
C THR A 562 4.99 -9.53 -35.39
N SER A 563 5.27 -10.70 -34.80
CA SER A 563 4.60 -11.97 -35.13
C SER A 563 3.32 -12.26 -34.34
N TRP A 564 2.94 -11.39 -33.39
CA TRP A 564 1.83 -11.71 -32.48
C TRP A 564 0.48 -11.91 -33.18
N LYS A 565 0.15 -11.08 -34.18
CA LYS A 565 -1.11 -11.21 -34.92
C LYS A 565 -1.19 -12.54 -35.68
N ASP A 566 -0.13 -12.91 -36.37
CA ASP A 566 -0.07 -14.17 -37.13
C ASP A 566 -0.14 -15.39 -36.21
N ARG A 567 0.52 -15.32 -35.05
CA ARG A 567 0.46 -16.37 -34.02
C ARG A 567 -0.94 -16.50 -33.42
N ILE A 568 -1.59 -15.38 -33.10
CA ILE A 568 -2.97 -15.37 -32.59
C ILE A 568 -3.90 -16.00 -33.63
N ALA A 569 -3.81 -15.61 -34.91
CA ALA A 569 -4.61 -16.20 -35.98
C ALA A 569 -4.37 -17.72 -36.12
N ALA A 570 -3.11 -18.17 -36.02
CA ALA A 570 -2.78 -19.59 -36.05
C ALA A 570 -3.35 -20.36 -34.85
N ILE A 571 -3.32 -19.76 -33.65
CA ILE A 571 -3.94 -20.34 -32.45
C ILE A 571 -5.45 -20.44 -32.64
N ILE A 572 -6.12 -19.36 -33.07
CA ILE A 572 -7.58 -19.35 -33.33
C ILE A 572 -7.98 -20.45 -34.31
N ALA A 573 -7.19 -20.66 -35.37
CA ALA A 573 -7.47 -21.69 -36.36
C ALA A 573 -7.27 -23.14 -35.83
N ALA A 574 -6.45 -23.32 -34.79
CA ALA A 574 -6.10 -24.63 -34.27
C ALA A 574 -6.93 -25.06 -33.06
N VAL A 575 -7.36 -24.12 -32.22
CA VAL A 575 -8.11 -24.45 -31.00
C VAL A 575 -9.58 -24.65 -31.32
N GLY A 576 -10.16 -25.74 -30.82
CA GLY A 576 -11.56 -26.12 -31.08
C GLY A 576 -12.60 -25.37 -30.23
N VAL A 577 -12.20 -24.32 -29.52
CA VAL A 577 -13.03 -23.55 -28.58
C VAL A 577 -13.00 -22.06 -28.93
N PRO A 578 -14.01 -21.26 -28.56
CA PRO A 578 -13.99 -19.82 -28.75
C PRO A 578 -12.74 -19.16 -28.16
N VAL A 579 -12.20 -18.17 -28.87
CA VAL A 579 -11.04 -17.39 -28.43
C VAL A 579 -11.46 -15.99 -28.01
N ILE A 580 -10.96 -15.59 -26.84
CA ILE A 580 -11.11 -14.26 -26.26
C ILE A 580 -9.74 -13.60 -26.22
N VAL A 581 -9.52 -12.51 -26.95
CA VAL A 581 -8.26 -11.76 -26.83
C VAL A 581 -8.43 -10.68 -25.75
N LYS A 582 -7.52 -10.66 -24.77
CA LYS A 582 -7.63 -9.75 -23.62
C LYS A 582 -6.40 -8.89 -23.43
N GLU A 583 -6.58 -7.67 -22.95
CA GLU A 583 -5.50 -6.90 -22.33
C GLU A 583 -5.24 -7.38 -20.88
N VAL A 584 -4.30 -6.77 -20.17
CA VAL A 584 -3.90 -7.05 -18.79
C VAL A 584 -3.98 -5.83 -17.86
N GLY A 585 -4.43 -4.66 -18.33
CA GLY A 585 -4.62 -3.47 -17.49
C GLY A 585 -4.33 -2.14 -18.19
N PHE A 586 -4.04 -2.15 -19.49
CA PHE A 586 -3.70 -0.98 -20.31
C PHE A 586 -4.78 -0.62 -21.34
N GLY A 587 -5.82 -1.44 -21.50
CA GLY A 587 -6.96 -1.13 -22.35
C GLY A 587 -6.79 -1.51 -23.83
N LEU A 588 -7.80 -2.17 -24.40
CA LEU A 588 -7.90 -2.34 -25.85
C LEU A 588 -8.53 -1.10 -26.50
N SER A 589 -7.76 -0.40 -27.34
CA SER A 589 -8.31 0.63 -28.23
C SER A 589 -9.24 0.01 -29.27
N ALA A 590 -10.19 0.78 -29.83
CA ALA A 590 -11.06 0.25 -30.88
C ALA A 590 -10.29 -0.21 -32.12
N ARG A 591 -9.13 0.40 -32.44
CA ARG A 591 -8.24 -0.10 -33.51
C ARG A 591 -7.70 -1.49 -33.21
N SER A 592 -7.38 -1.78 -31.96
CA SER A 592 -6.92 -3.10 -31.53
C SER A 592 -8.06 -4.11 -31.66
N ILE A 593 -9.28 -3.74 -31.28
CA ILE A 593 -10.47 -4.58 -31.39
C ILE A 593 -10.76 -4.91 -32.86
N ASP A 594 -10.76 -3.93 -33.77
CA ASP A 594 -10.94 -4.14 -35.22
C ASP A 594 -9.89 -5.13 -35.77
N ALA A 595 -8.63 -4.98 -35.33
CA ALA A 595 -7.55 -5.86 -35.74
C ALA A 595 -7.75 -7.29 -35.22
N ILE A 596 -8.21 -7.45 -33.97
CA ILE A 596 -8.50 -8.74 -33.34
C ILE A 596 -9.69 -9.44 -34.00
N GLU A 597 -10.76 -8.69 -34.30
CA GLU A 597 -11.92 -9.18 -35.04
C GLU A 597 -11.52 -9.76 -36.39
N SER A 598 -10.62 -9.07 -37.09
CA SER A 598 -10.08 -9.54 -38.37
C SER A 598 -9.27 -10.84 -38.27
N LEU A 599 -8.81 -11.24 -37.07
CA LEU A 599 -8.15 -12.52 -36.83
C LEU A 599 -9.14 -13.66 -36.57
N GLY A 600 -10.42 -13.36 -36.36
CA GLY A 600 -11.48 -14.34 -36.11
C GLY A 600 -11.74 -14.64 -34.62
N ALA A 601 -11.29 -13.78 -33.70
CA ALA A 601 -11.65 -13.93 -32.29
C ALA A 601 -13.17 -13.70 -32.10
N MET A 602 -13.78 -14.41 -31.15
CA MET A 602 -15.22 -14.31 -30.88
C MET A 602 -15.55 -13.18 -29.90
N ALA A 603 -14.63 -12.93 -28.97
CA ALA A 603 -14.78 -11.88 -27.97
C ALA A 603 -13.44 -11.18 -27.68
N VAL A 604 -13.54 -10.02 -27.06
CA VAL A 604 -12.42 -9.31 -26.46
C VAL A 604 -12.73 -8.97 -25.01
N ASP A 605 -11.70 -8.95 -24.15
CA ASP A 605 -11.79 -8.35 -22.81
C ASP A 605 -10.89 -7.12 -22.78
N VAL A 606 -11.52 -5.94 -22.67
CA VAL A 606 -10.80 -4.67 -22.82
C VAL A 606 -9.75 -4.46 -21.74
N SER A 607 -9.93 -5.05 -20.55
CA SER A 607 -8.97 -5.05 -19.43
C SER A 607 -8.21 -3.71 -19.30
N GLY A 608 -8.97 -2.66 -19.02
CA GLY A 608 -8.48 -1.28 -19.04
C GLY A 608 -7.77 -0.85 -17.77
N GLN A 609 -7.20 0.35 -17.82
CA GLN A 609 -6.60 1.00 -16.68
C GLN A 609 -7.68 1.39 -15.65
N GLY A 610 -7.35 1.26 -14.36
CA GLY A 610 -8.26 1.56 -13.23
C GLY A 610 -8.23 0.53 -12.10
N GLY A 611 -7.59 -0.63 -12.33
CA GLY A 611 -7.36 -1.66 -11.32
C GLY A 611 -5.87 -1.94 -11.12
N THR A 612 -5.47 -3.19 -11.35
CA THR A 612 -4.07 -3.61 -11.28
C THR A 612 -3.23 -2.90 -12.33
N ASP A 613 -2.18 -2.20 -11.89
CA ASP A 613 -1.20 -1.53 -12.74
C ASP A 613 0.05 -2.42 -12.86
N PHE A 614 0.14 -3.13 -13.99
CA PHE A 614 1.29 -3.97 -14.28
C PHE A 614 2.55 -3.19 -14.62
N VAL A 615 2.49 -1.93 -15.07
CA VAL A 615 3.71 -1.11 -15.18
C VAL A 615 4.29 -0.93 -13.79
N SER A 616 3.48 -0.54 -12.80
CA SER A 616 3.94 -0.37 -11.43
C SER A 616 4.54 -1.67 -10.85
N ILE A 617 3.87 -2.82 -11.05
CA ILE A 617 4.35 -4.14 -10.60
C ILE A 617 5.69 -4.52 -11.25
N GLU A 618 5.81 -4.38 -12.57
CA GLU A 618 7.03 -4.79 -13.27
C GLU A 618 8.18 -3.79 -13.06
N ASN A 619 7.83 -2.52 -12.88
CA ASN A 619 8.80 -1.47 -12.64
C ASN A 619 9.33 -1.49 -11.21
N SER A 620 8.58 -1.99 -10.23
CA SER A 620 9.11 -2.29 -8.89
C SER A 620 10.10 -3.47 -8.91
N ARG A 621 10.05 -4.32 -9.95
CA ARG A 621 11.05 -5.37 -10.18
C ARG A 621 12.31 -4.85 -10.88
N ARG A 622 12.32 -3.58 -11.31
CA ARG A 622 13.51 -2.90 -11.89
C ARG A 622 14.25 -2.11 -10.83
N GLN A 623 15.58 -2.17 -10.88
CA GLN A 623 16.49 -1.51 -9.94
C GLN A 623 16.33 0.02 -9.87
N ARG A 624 15.94 0.67 -10.98
CA ARG A 624 15.83 2.12 -11.09
C ARG A 624 14.40 2.62 -11.29
N SER A 625 13.42 1.70 -11.30
CA SER A 625 12.03 2.02 -11.63
C SER A 625 11.91 2.94 -12.87
N GLU A 626 12.70 2.61 -13.91
CA GLU A 626 12.97 3.45 -15.09
C GLU A 626 11.70 3.84 -15.85
N PHE A 627 10.62 3.07 -15.70
CA PHE A 627 9.33 3.28 -16.35
C PHE A 627 8.27 3.84 -15.39
N SER A 628 8.66 4.49 -14.28
CA SER A 628 7.71 5.06 -13.31
C SER A 628 6.83 6.15 -13.92
N TYR A 629 7.33 6.85 -14.94
CA TYR A 629 6.53 7.83 -15.71
C TYR A 629 5.46 7.18 -16.61
N LEU A 630 5.44 5.85 -16.74
CA LEU A 630 4.39 5.08 -17.40
C LEU A 630 3.38 4.49 -16.39
N GLU A 631 3.48 4.78 -15.09
CA GLU A 631 2.42 4.40 -14.14
C GLU A 631 1.09 5.04 -14.56
N GLY A 632 0.04 4.24 -14.60
CA GLY A 632 -1.24 4.64 -15.17
C GLY A 632 -1.27 4.79 -16.70
N PHE A 633 -0.25 4.30 -17.42
CA PHE A 633 -0.29 4.22 -18.88
C PHE A 633 -1.46 3.36 -19.37
N GLY A 634 -2.00 3.69 -20.55
CA GLY A 634 -3.11 2.96 -21.17
C GLY A 634 -4.39 3.77 -21.30
N GLN A 635 -5.48 3.11 -21.68
CA GLN A 635 -6.84 3.65 -21.67
C GLN A 635 -7.64 3.03 -20.53
N SER A 636 -8.50 3.83 -19.90
CA SER A 636 -9.39 3.32 -18.86
C SER A 636 -10.42 2.35 -19.42
N THR A 637 -10.91 1.43 -18.56
CA THR A 637 -11.95 0.46 -18.95
C THR A 637 -13.17 1.13 -19.55
N VAL A 638 -13.62 2.23 -18.93
CA VAL A 638 -14.77 3.01 -19.42
C VAL A 638 -14.47 3.62 -20.79
N LEU A 639 -13.30 4.24 -20.97
CA LEU A 639 -12.93 4.85 -22.24
C LEU A 639 -12.85 3.83 -23.38
N CYS A 640 -12.30 2.63 -23.10
CA CYS A 640 -12.28 1.53 -24.06
C CYS A 640 -13.68 1.12 -24.51
N LEU A 641 -14.63 0.99 -23.58
CA LEU A 641 -16.01 0.63 -23.90
C LEU A 641 -16.71 1.73 -24.72
N LEU A 642 -16.46 3.00 -24.38
CA LEU A 642 -17.03 4.14 -25.11
C LEU A 642 -16.50 4.25 -26.54
N ASP A 643 -15.19 4.14 -26.75
CA ASP A 643 -14.56 4.17 -28.09
C ASP A 643 -15.01 2.96 -28.92
N ALA A 644 -15.09 1.77 -28.32
CA ALA A 644 -15.58 0.57 -29.01
C ALA A 644 -17.06 0.70 -29.43
N GLY A 645 -17.93 1.17 -28.53
CA GLY A 645 -19.38 1.23 -28.77
C GLY A 645 -19.83 2.28 -29.79
N GLN A 646 -19.07 3.36 -30.00
CA GLN A 646 -19.43 4.42 -30.96
C GLN A 646 -18.98 4.12 -32.40
N ARG A 647 -18.10 3.14 -32.62
CA ARG A 647 -17.70 2.76 -33.97
C ARG A 647 -18.76 1.88 -34.60
N SER A 648 -19.40 2.40 -35.64
CA SER A 648 -20.51 1.75 -36.35
C SER A 648 -20.20 0.33 -36.85
N HIS A 649 -18.94 0.02 -37.14
CA HIS A 649 -18.52 -1.34 -37.52
C HIS A 649 -18.59 -2.31 -36.34
N ILE A 650 -18.13 -1.92 -35.15
CA ILE A 650 -18.14 -2.75 -33.94
C ILE A 650 -19.54 -2.85 -33.36
N ALA A 651 -20.31 -1.76 -33.36
CA ALA A 651 -21.72 -1.78 -32.94
C ALA A 651 -22.60 -2.68 -33.82
N GLN A 652 -22.16 -2.98 -35.05
CA GLN A 652 -22.82 -3.90 -35.98
C GLN A 652 -22.09 -5.25 -36.10
N SER A 653 -20.97 -5.43 -35.40
CA SER A 653 -20.19 -6.66 -35.49
C SER A 653 -20.72 -7.75 -34.56
N HIS A 654 -20.28 -8.97 -34.81
CA HIS A 654 -20.53 -10.11 -33.94
C HIS A 654 -19.53 -10.21 -32.78
N MET A 655 -18.60 -9.25 -32.65
CA MET A 655 -17.60 -9.26 -31.59
C MET A 655 -18.25 -9.00 -30.23
N GLU A 656 -18.09 -9.94 -29.31
CA GLU A 656 -18.55 -9.74 -27.94
C GLU A 656 -17.54 -8.93 -27.12
N LEU A 657 -18.00 -7.87 -26.46
CA LEU A 657 -17.18 -7.06 -25.56
C LEU A 657 -17.32 -7.56 -24.12
N LEU A 658 -16.21 -7.88 -23.47
CA LEU A 658 -16.10 -8.09 -22.03
C LEU A 658 -15.34 -6.91 -21.41
N ALA A 659 -15.68 -6.59 -20.17
CA ALA A 659 -15.08 -5.49 -19.44
C ALA A 659 -14.34 -5.98 -18.21
N SER A 660 -13.06 -5.68 -18.07
CA SER A 660 -12.34 -5.86 -16.83
C SER A 660 -11.34 -4.73 -16.63
N GLY A 661 -10.64 -4.74 -15.49
CA GLY A 661 -9.77 -3.64 -15.08
C GLY A 661 -10.55 -2.63 -14.23
N GLY A 662 -10.26 -2.62 -12.93
CA GLY A 662 -10.82 -1.63 -12.01
C GLY A 662 -12.28 -1.82 -11.62
N VAL A 663 -12.86 -3.00 -11.80
CA VAL A 663 -14.23 -3.30 -11.31
C VAL A 663 -14.19 -3.57 -9.81
N ARG A 664 -14.78 -2.69 -9.00
CA ARG A 664 -14.66 -2.72 -7.53
C ARG A 664 -15.94 -3.14 -6.80
N ASN A 665 -17.08 -3.02 -7.46
CA ASN A 665 -18.40 -3.23 -6.85
C ASN A 665 -19.45 -3.59 -7.92
N PRO A 666 -20.66 -4.02 -7.52
CA PRO A 666 -21.76 -4.35 -8.44
C PRO A 666 -22.23 -3.20 -9.34
N TYR A 667 -22.05 -1.95 -8.92
CA TYR A 667 -22.44 -0.80 -9.72
C TYR A 667 -21.46 -0.56 -10.88
N ASP A 668 -20.17 -0.83 -10.68
CA ASP A 668 -19.16 -0.83 -11.76
C ASP A 668 -19.46 -1.94 -12.80
N VAL A 669 -19.94 -3.11 -12.35
CA VAL A 669 -20.45 -4.15 -13.25
C VAL A 669 -21.61 -3.60 -14.08
N LEU A 670 -22.62 -2.99 -13.43
CA LEU A 670 -23.79 -2.45 -14.12
C LEU A 670 -23.43 -1.37 -15.15
N LYS A 671 -22.51 -0.46 -14.80
CA LYS A 671 -21.97 0.56 -15.71
C LYS A 671 -21.31 -0.08 -16.92
N SER A 672 -20.47 -1.11 -16.71
CA SER A 672 -19.82 -1.83 -17.80
C SER A 672 -20.84 -2.42 -18.80
N LEU A 673 -21.90 -3.03 -18.28
CA LEU A 673 -22.97 -3.61 -19.10
C LEU A 673 -23.75 -2.54 -19.89
N ALA A 674 -24.09 -1.42 -19.23
CA ALA A 674 -24.76 -0.29 -19.88
C ALA A 674 -23.91 0.37 -20.98
N LEU A 675 -22.58 0.28 -20.86
CA LEU A 675 -21.63 0.76 -21.86
C LEU A 675 -21.36 -0.23 -23.00
N GLY A 676 -22.00 -1.40 -23.01
CA GLY A 676 -21.94 -2.34 -24.13
C GLY A 676 -21.33 -3.70 -23.82
N ALA A 677 -20.76 -3.90 -22.62
CA ALA A 677 -20.18 -5.18 -22.26
C ALA A 677 -21.24 -6.28 -22.07
N ARG A 678 -20.88 -7.52 -22.36
CA ARG A 678 -21.69 -8.73 -22.10
C ARG A 678 -21.51 -9.25 -20.67
N ALA A 679 -20.31 -9.12 -20.13
CA ALA A 679 -20.00 -9.47 -18.75
C ALA A 679 -18.78 -8.67 -18.24
N ALA A 680 -18.67 -8.56 -16.91
CA ALA A 680 -17.55 -7.91 -16.25
C ALA A 680 -16.60 -8.91 -15.56
N GLY A 681 -15.30 -8.86 -15.86
CA GLY A 681 -14.28 -9.68 -15.22
C GLY A 681 -13.71 -9.02 -13.97
N VAL A 682 -13.58 -9.78 -12.89
CA VAL A 682 -13.07 -9.29 -11.59
C VAL A 682 -11.89 -10.15 -11.14
N SER A 683 -10.73 -9.52 -10.93
CA SER A 683 -9.51 -10.19 -10.43
C SER A 683 -9.15 -9.68 -9.02
N GLY A 684 -8.60 -8.47 -8.93
CA GLY A 684 -7.99 -7.93 -7.71
C GLY A 684 -8.92 -7.93 -6.49
N HIS A 685 -10.18 -7.52 -6.64
CA HIS A 685 -11.15 -7.46 -5.53
C HIS A 685 -11.42 -8.83 -4.89
N PHE A 686 -11.66 -9.85 -5.71
CA PHE A 686 -11.93 -11.20 -5.22
C PHE A 686 -10.68 -11.87 -4.64
N LEU A 687 -9.50 -11.62 -5.24
CA LEU A 687 -8.24 -12.07 -4.65
C LEU A 687 -8.02 -11.44 -3.28
N HIS A 688 -8.19 -10.12 -3.16
CA HIS A 688 -8.04 -9.38 -1.92
C HIS A 688 -9.00 -9.88 -0.84
N THR A 689 -10.28 -10.04 -1.19
CA THR A 689 -11.32 -10.57 -0.28
C THR A 689 -10.93 -11.95 0.26
N TYR A 690 -10.44 -12.85 -0.61
CA TYR A 690 -9.97 -14.17 -0.20
C TYR A 690 -8.74 -14.11 0.71
N LEU A 691 -7.74 -13.30 0.35
CA LEU A 691 -6.49 -13.21 1.11
C LEU A 691 -6.68 -12.60 2.50
N GLU A 692 -7.54 -11.59 2.62
CA GLU A 692 -7.78 -10.90 3.90
C GLU A 692 -8.81 -11.62 4.79
N SER A 693 -9.89 -12.10 4.19
CA SER A 693 -11.08 -12.56 4.94
C SER A 693 -11.43 -14.03 4.72
N GLY A 694 -10.70 -14.73 3.84
CA GLY A 694 -10.82 -16.16 3.60
C GLY A 694 -11.95 -16.57 2.65
N TYR A 695 -12.10 -17.88 2.48
CA TYR A 695 -13.01 -18.49 1.52
C TYR A 695 -14.49 -18.13 1.71
N GLN A 696 -15.00 -18.16 2.95
CA GLN A 696 -16.41 -17.89 3.21
C GLN A 696 -16.77 -16.45 2.84
N ALA A 697 -15.90 -15.48 3.18
CA ALA A 697 -16.10 -14.09 2.82
C ALA A 697 -16.15 -13.88 1.29
N LEU A 698 -15.30 -14.59 0.53
CA LEU A 698 -15.35 -14.56 -0.94
C LEU A 698 -16.70 -15.05 -1.48
N VAL A 699 -17.22 -16.17 -0.94
CA VAL A 699 -18.52 -16.71 -1.35
C VAL A 699 -19.65 -15.73 -1.03
N ASP A 700 -19.66 -15.20 0.19
CA ASP A 700 -20.68 -14.26 0.66
C ASP A 700 -20.65 -12.97 -0.17
N GLU A 701 -19.46 -12.47 -0.49
CA GLU A 701 -19.27 -11.29 -1.35
C GLU A 701 -19.84 -11.51 -2.75
N ILE A 702 -19.53 -12.65 -3.38
CA ILE A 702 -20.07 -12.98 -4.71
C ILE A 702 -21.61 -13.08 -4.68
N GLN A 703 -22.17 -13.77 -3.69
CA GLN A 703 -23.63 -13.92 -3.56
C GLN A 703 -24.31 -12.58 -3.29
N SER A 704 -23.68 -11.74 -2.48
CA SER A 704 -24.12 -10.35 -2.25
C SER A 704 -24.14 -9.57 -3.56
N TRP A 705 -23.10 -9.66 -4.39
CA TRP A 705 -23.05 -9.02 -5.70
C TRP A 705 -24.17 -9.51 -6.62
N GLN A 706 -24.45 -10.81 -6.67
CA GLN A 706 -25.55 -11.36 -7.47
C GLN A 706 -26.92 -10.76 -7.08
N GLY A 707 -27.19 -10.64 -5.78
CA GLY A 707 -28.43 -10.00 -5.28
C GLY A 707 -28.47 -8.48 -5.52
N GLN A 708 -27.34 -7.81 -5.33
CA GLN A 708 -27.22 -6.36 -5.52
C GLN A 708 -27.37 -5.97 -6.99
N ILE A 709 -26.82 -6.75 -7.93
CA ILE A 709 -27.00 -6.50 -9.38
C ILE A 709 -28.47 -6.51 -9.74
N ARG A 710 -29.26 -7.48 -9.25
CA ARG A 710 -30.71 -7.51 -9.51
C ARG A 710 -31.43 -6.28 -8.93
N SER A 711 -31.03 -5.88 -7.72
CA SER A 711 -31.57 -4.68 -7.08
C SER A 711 -31.24 -3.41 -7.86
N LEU A 712 -30.01 -3.30 -8.37
CA LEU A 712 -29.54 -2.18 -9.18
C LEU A 712 -30.19 -2.14 -10.57
N MET A 713 -30.38 -3.30 -11.21
CA MET A 713 -31.15 -3.40 -12.46
C MET A 713 -32.60 -2.92 -12.26
N THR A 714 -33.23 -3.30 -11.14
CA THR A 714 -34.56 -2.79 -10.77
C THR A 714 -34.54 -1.27 -10.61
N LEU A 715 -33.52 -0.71 -9.95
CA LEU A 715 -33.38 0.73 -9.72
C LEU A 715 -33.34 1.54 -11.01
N VAL A 716 -32.83 0.96 -12.10
CA VAL A 716 -32.72 1.61 -13.42
C VAL A 716 -33.78 1.14 -14.42
N GLY A 717 -34.76 0.33 -13.98
CA GLY A 717 -35.85 -0.15 -14.84
C GLY A 717 -35.43 -1.19 -15.90
N ALA A 718 -34.35 -1.95 -15.66
CA ALA A 718 -33.84 -2.95 -16.60
C ALA A 718 -34.29 -4.37 -16.23
N HIS A 719 -35.08 -5.01 -17.10
CA HIS A 719 -35.50 -6.41 -16.92
C HIS A 719 -34.40 -7.40 -17.27
N THR A 720 -33.58 -7.07 -18.27
CA THR A 720 -32.50 -7.92 -18.77
C THR A 720 -31.19 -7.15 -18.89
N VAL A 721 -30.06 -7.85 -18.99
CA VAL A 721 -28.75 -7.21 -19.26
C VAL A 721 -28.78 -6.39 -20.55
N ALA A 722 -29.57 -6.79 -21.55
CA ALA A 722 -29.72 -6.04 -22.80
C ALA A 722 -30.44 -4.70 -22.61
N ASP A 723 -31.35 -4.60 -21.64
CA ASP A 723 -32.07 -3.36 -21.36
C ASP A 723 -31.17 -2.28 -20.75
N LEU A 724 -30.09 -2.68 -20.04
CA LEU A 724 -29.11 -1.74 -19.48
C LEU A 724 -28.46 -0.85 -20.54
N GLN A 725 -28.30 -1.35 -21.77
CA GLN A 725 -27.74 -0.56 -22.88
C GLN A 725 -28.69 0.52 -23.40
N ARG A 726 -29.96 0.49 -22.98
CA ARG A 726 -30.99 1.49 -23.29
C ARG A 726 -31.25 2.46 -22.12
N CYS A 727 -30.70 2.19 -20.95
CA CYS A 727 -30.78 3.11 -19.82
C CYS A 727 -29.98 4.39 -20.12
N ASP A 728 -30.49 5.51 -19.65
CA ASP A 728 -29.79 6.79 -19.75
C ASP A 728 -28.61 6.85 -18.79
N VAL A 729 -27.45 7.22 -19.32
CA VAL A 729 -26.19 7.30 -18.59
C VAL A 729 -25.53 8.65 -18.85
N LEU A 730 -25.12 9.32 -17.78
CA LEU A 730 -24.28 10.51 -17.83
C LEU A 730 -22.81 10.11 -17.76
N ILE A 731 -22.04 10.61 -18.72
CA ILE A 731 -20.58 10.52 -18.74
C ILE A 731 -20.05 11.93 -18.48
N THR A 732 -19.21 12.07 -17.48
CA THR A 732 -18.72 13.37 -16.98
C THR A 732 -17.21 13.35 -16.77
N GLY A 733 -16.66 14.39 -16.15
CA GLY A 733 -15.25 14.44 -15.76
C GLY A 733 -14.25 14.31 -16.91
N GLY A 734 -13.05 13.84 -16.57
CA GLY A 734 -11.97 13.63 -17.55
C GLY A 734 -12.31 12.55 -18.56
N THR A 735 -13.09 11.54 -18.17
CA THR A 735 -13.54 10.48 -19.07
C THR A 735 -14.35 11.03 -20.23
N ARG A 736 -15.24 12.01 -19.98
CA ARG A 736 -15.99 12.68 -21.05
C ARG A 736 -15.07 13.43 -22.00
N GLU A 737 -14.11 14.18 -21.49
CA GLU A 737 -13.18 14.97 -22.29
C GLU A 737 -12.37 14.06 -23.22
N GLU A 738 -11.83 12.95 -22.70
CA GLU A 738 -11.10 11.94 -23.48
C GLU A 738 -11.99 11.26 -24.52
N ALA A 739 -13.23 10.90 -24.15
CA ALA A 739 -14.17 10.25 -25.06
C ALA A 739 -14.54 11.18 -26.23
N GLU A 740 -14.83 12.46 -25.97
CA GLU A 740 -15.13 13.44 -27.00
C GLU A 740 -13.96 13.65 -27.97
N LEU A 741 -12.71 13.59 -27.48
CA LEU A 741 -11.50 13.63 -28.32
C LEU A 741 -11.37 12.41 -29.24
N LEU A 742 -11.89 11.25 -28.82
CA LEU A 742 -11.98 10.04 -29.65
C LEU A 742 -13.20 10.05 -30.60
N GLY A 743 -14.00 11.12 -30.58
CA GLY A 743 -15.20 11.25 -31.40
C GLY A 743 -16.44 10.55 -30.82
N VAL A 744 -16.42 10.18 -29.53
CA VAL A 744 -17.58 9.60 -28.85
C VAL A 744 -18.60 10.69 -28.56
N HIS A 745 -19.82 10.54 -29.06
CA HIS A 745 -20.93 11.46 -28.78
C HIS A 745 -21.58 11.15 -27.42
N CYS A 746 -20.94 11.55 -26.31
CA CYS A 746 -21.42 11.26 -24.94
C CYS A 746 -22.88 11.71 -24.67
N VAL A 747 -23.38 12.72 -25.38
CA VAL A 747 -24.78 13.19 -25.26
C VAL A 747 -25.79 12.10 -25.64
N GLU A 748 -25.44 11.18 -26.54
CA GLU A 748 -26.31 10.08 -26.93
C GLU A 748 -26.58 9.12 -25.79
N PHE A 749 -25.62 8.94 -24.88
CA PHE A 749 -25.78 8.07 -23.70
C PHE A 749 -26.80 8.62 -22.72
N ALA A 750 -26.93 9.95 -22.63
CA ALA A 750 -27.85 10.62 -21.71
C ALA A 750 -29.31 10.62 -22.19
N ARG A 751 -29.60 10.11 -23.39
CA ARG A 751 -30.90 10.17 -24.07
C ARG A 751 -31.20 8.89 -24.87
N ARG A 752 -31.02 7.74 -24.22
CA ARG A 752 -31.25 6.40 -24.79
C ARG A 752 -32.67 5.88 -24.54
N SER A 753 -33.33 6.36 -23.48
CA SER A 753 -34.69 5.94 -23.10
C SER A 753 -35.82 6.57 -23.92
#